data_AF-A0A5J6GPM1-F1
#
_entry.id   AF-A0A5J6GPM1-F1
#
_cell.length_a   1.000
_cell.length_b   1.000
_cell.length_c   1.000
_cell.angle_alpha   90.00
_cell.angle_beta   90.00
_cell.angle_gamma   90.00
#
_symmetry.space_group_name_H-M   'P 1'
#
loop_
_entity.id
_entity.type
_entity.pdbx_description
1 polymer ?
#
loop_
_entity_poly.entity_id
_entity_poly.type
_entity_poly.pdbx_seq_one_letter_code
_entity_poly.pdbx_strand_id
1 'polypeptide(L)'
;MRRPIDIDALQQVLCAALGTDAPVCTPAQLGVDIAALTAADIAVADRPTLVGGAAPYAPTTPAPTPQALDALIERARSLGVSQLLVPHVRRTDDPGALRDAGFVPVTADSECVVRLTEDVDDLLRGRVGADRLRELRALHEAVSQDFTWERIRLSELSAHGWAREAFVALHRQAAERDGHGRTPYNADALDALAQGAPADRTELLVRRREEVADAQDAVVQVAILVRSHTGRGTYHLAGAVGLDDPGARRNLEDATLYRLCLDARSSGLAWVHLGSGDAERKRGLGADLFIPLDHWLRAPDLPPTVEEGDGSALSRFATGPVAAVPVPGPARFRRQPRFDTIDLSSNTNPFLGADALYPHLDTTELARTYLAAIAELPGHQGVDTLSPEHVLFSSGSVDGVMLLLAALASPGETVCVTPPTFPLYAHFARVLRLPVVDAPLRGDDLRELDVAAILAAEPRVTFLCDPNNPVGTRLDRAQVLDLVTRTRGIVVIDEAYAEFSDTPSYAGLVAAHDNLIVLRTLSKAWGLAGARCGIALARPGLIDALRRVQVPFGFTDASQRAARHRLTNREEALGSVRRIRAERDRMASALAEHPSVERVFPSETNFLLVRLHKHEQVMARFAAAGIVVADTGFVIPATCRISIGDPRANDTLLAALSSVL
;
A
#
# COMPACT_ATOMS: atom_id res chain seq x y z
N MET A 1 20.16 14.82 -0.50
CA MET A 1 19.55 16.16 -0.53
C MET A 1 20.41 16.99 -1.46
N ARG A 2 19.87 17.50 -2.57
CA ARG A 2 20.51 18.60 -3.30
C ARG A 2 20.84 19.70 -2.30
N ARG A 3 22.04 20.29 -2.35
CA ARG A 3 22.32 21.41 -1.43
C ARG A 3 21.30 22.52 -1.72
N PRO A 4 20.95 23.37 -0.75
CA PRO A 4 20.17 24.60 -1.00
C PRO A 4 20.64 25.37 -2.24
N ILE A 5 21.96 25.35 -2.48
CA ILE A 5 22.63 25.92 -3.66
C ILE A 5 22.10 25.45 -5.03
N ASP A 6 21.69 24.18 -5.16
CA ASP A 6 21.16 23.62 -6.40
C ASP A 6 19.70 24.05 -6.64
N ILE A 7 18.96 24.28 -5.55
CA ILE A 7 17.58 24.76 -5.55
C ILE A 7 17.58 26.26 -5.89
N ASP A 8 18.48 27.03 -5.26
CA ASP A 8 18.67 28.45 -5.53
C ASP A 8 19.11 28.71 -6.98
N ALA A 9 20.03 27.89 -7.51
CA ALA A 9 20.47 27.98 -8.90
C ALA A 9 19.32 27.65 -9.87
N LEU A 10 18.56 26.58 -9.62
CA LEU A 10 17.41 26.24 -10.46
C LEU A 10 16.34 27.34 -10.40
N GLN A 11 16.07 27.89 -9.22
CA GLN A 11 15.14 29.00 -9.01
C GLN A 11 15.56 30.26 -9.77
N GLN A 12 16.84 30.63 -9.72
CA GLN A 12 17.41 31.76 -10.47
C GLN A 12 17.28 31.57 -11.99
N VAL A 13 17.54 30.34 -12.47
CA VAL A 13 17.40 29.95 -13.87
C VAL A 13 16.00 30.23 -14.42
N LEU A 14 14.97 30.00 -13.61
CA LEU A 14 13.58 30.15 -14.04
C LEU A 14 13.05 31.55 -13.83
N CYS A 15 13.53 32.24 -12.80
CA CYS A 15 13.25 33.65 -12.61
C CYS A 15 13.79 34.43 -13.82
N ALA A 16 15.04 34.14 -14.24
CA ALA A 16 15.60 34.66 -15.48
C ALA A 16 14.74 34.30 -16.71
N ALA A 17 14.29 33.04 -16.81
CA ALA A 17 13.48 32.56 -17.93
C ALA A 17 12.06 33.13 -18.05
N LEU A 18 11.54 33.63 -16.93
CA LEU A 18 10.24 34.28 -16.84
C LEU A 18 10.38 35.81 -16.86
N GLY A 19 11.60 36.33 -17.08
CA GLY A 19 11.89 37.77 -17.15
C GLY A 19 11.66 38.50 -15.82
N THR A 20 11.95 37.84 -14.70
CA THR A 20 11.62 38.32 -13.35
C THR A 20 12.80 38.12 -12.40
N ASP A 21 13.01 39.05 -11.47
CA ASP A 21 13.94 38.88 -10.35
C ASP A 21 13.26 38.27 -9.11
N ALA A 22 11.94 38.07 -9.19
CA ALA A 22 11.09 37.47 -8.16
C ALA A 22 10.51 36.14 -8.66
N PRO A 23 10.31 35.12 -7.80
CA PRO A 23 9.63 33.88 -8.20
C PRO A 23 8.24 34.20 -8.77
N VAL A 24 8.05 34.03 -10.09
CA VAL A 24 6.81 34.37 -10.81
C VAL A 24 5.74 33.33 -10.59
N CYS A 25 4.53 33.80 -10.29
CA CYS A 25 3.30 33.01 -10.24
C CYS A 25 2.32 33.50 -11.32
N THR A 26 1.72 32.59 -12.08
CA THR A 26 0.45 32.85 -12.80
C THR A 26 -0.50 31.65 -12.68
N PRO A 27 -1.82 31.85 -12.46
CA PRO A 27 -2.79 30.80 -12.14
C PRO A 27 -3.08 29.74 -13.23
N ALA A 28 -2.56 29.88 -14.45
CA ALA A 28 -3.00 29.11 -15.62
C ALA A 28 -2.44 27.68 -15.74
N GLN A 29 -1.68 27.20 -14.75
CA GLN A 29 -0.95 25.91 -14.79
C GLN A 29 -1.45 24.85 -13.81
N LEU A 30 -2.56 25.09 -13.09
CA LEU A 30 -3.17 24.09 -12.22
C LEU A 30 -4.01 23.08 -13.03
N GLY A 31 -3.37 22.35 -13.95
CA GLY A 31 -3.93 21.18 -14.63
C GLY A 31 -4.16 19.97 -13.71
N VAL A 32 -4.46 20.21 -12.44
CA VAL A 32 -4.98 19.20 -11.53
C VAL A 32 -6.47 19.14 -11.82
N ASP A 33 -7.00 17.93 -12.00
CA ASP A 33 -8.44 17.71 -12.12
C ASP A 33 -9.15 18.42 -10.95
N ILE A 34 -9.75 19.57 -11.23
CA ILE A 34 -10.47 20.39 -10.24
C ILE A 34 -11.63 19.57 -9.66
N ALA A 35 -12.05 18.46 -10.30
CA ALA A 35 -12.96 17.47 -9.73
C ALA A 35 -12.49 16.91 -8.37
N ALA A 36 -11.17 16.78 -8.16
CA ALA A 36 -10.60 16.30 -6.90
C ALA A 36 -10.58 17.37 -5.78
N LEU A 37 -10.51 18.66 -6.16
CA LEU A 37 -10.64 19.79 -5.23
C LEU A 37 -12.11 20.14 -4.94
N THR A 38 -13.05 19.77 -5.81
CA THR A 38 -14.49 20.12 -5.75
C THR A 38 -15.37 19.17 -4.95
N ALA A 39 -14.80 18.17 -4.27
CA ALA A 39 -15.53 17.50 -3.19
C ALA A 39 -15.77 18.43 -1.99
N ALA A 40 -15.09 19.58 -1.93
CA ALA A 40 -15.42 20.71 -1.07
C ALA A 40 -16.11 21.81 -1.90
N ASP A 41 -17.33 22.15 -1.52
CA ASP A 41 -18.23 23.24 -1.96
C ASP A 41 -17.83 24.04 -3.22
N ILE A 42 -18.71 24.01 -4.23
CA ILE A 42 -18.59 24.66 -5.56
C ILE A 42 -18.31 26.17 -5.47
N ALA A 43 -18.55 26.81 -4.32
CA ALA A 43 -18.26 28.21 -4.07
C ALA A 43 -16.76 28.59 -4.03
N VAL A 44 -15.83 27.62 -3.96
CA VAL A 44 -14.37 27.88 -3.86
C VAL A 44 -13.71 28.17 -5.22
N ALA A 45 -14.25 27.63 -6.32
CA ALA A 45 -13.65 27.72 -7.65
C ALA A 45 -13.74 29.11 -8.32
N ASP A 46 -14.70 29.96 -7.93
CA ASP A 46 -15.00 31.23 -8.62
C ASP A 46 -14.30 32.47 -8.02
N ARG A 47 -13.39 32.30 -7.04
CA ARG A 47 -12.70 33.43 -6.39
C ARG A 47 -11.24 33.52 -6.86
N PRO A 48 -10.68 34.73 -7.08
CA PRO A 48 -9.30 34.92 -7.51
C PRO A 48 -8.36 34.42 -6.41
N THR A 49 -7.86 33.22 -6.60
CA THR A 49 -7.18 32.43 -5.56
C THR A 49 -5.91 31.84 -6.16
N LEU A 50 -4.94 31.53 -5.29
CA LEU A 50 -3.72 30.73 -5.54
C LEU A 50 -2.44 31.58 -5.69
N VAL A 51 -1.88 31.98 -4.56
CA VAL A 51 -0.41 32.05 -4.43
C VAL A 51 0.04 30.74 -3.83
N GLY A 52 0.66 29.93 -4.68
CA GLY A 52 1.33 28.69 -4.35
C GLY A 52 2.46 28.47 -5.33
N GLY A 53 3.68 28.43 -4.83
CA GLY A 53 4.88 28.51 -5.64
C GLY A 53 4.88 27.50 -6.78
N ALA A 54 4.88 28.01 -8.01
CA ALA A 54 5.31 27.27 -9.18
C ALA A 54 6.84 27.12 -9.09
N ALA A 55 7.31 26.24 -8.20
CA ALA A 55 8.60 25.63 -8.43
C ALA A 55 8.38 24.71 -9.65
N PRO A 56 9.08 24.91 -10.77
CA PRO A 56 9.12 23.87 -11.76
C PRO A 56 9.72 22.65 -11.10
N TYR A 57 9.16 21.52 -11.45
CA TYR A 57 9.63 20.18 -11.15
C TYR A 57 10.81 20.14 -10.15
N ALA A 58 10.46 20.26 -8.88
CA ALA A 58 11.39 20.11 -7.78
C ALA A 58 11.11 18.75 -7.18
N PRO A 59 11.83 17.69 -7.59
CA PRO A 59 11.75 16.44 -6.88
C PRO A 59 12.26 16.73 -5.46
N THR A 60 11.34 16.78 -4.50
CA THR A 60 11.57 16.84 -3.04
C THR A 60 11.75 18.20 -2.32
N THR A 61 10.94 19.24 -2.58
CA THR A 61 10.93 20.46 -1.74
C THR A 61 10.52 20.14 -0.30
N PRO A 62 11.30 20.55 0.73
CA PRO A 62 10.85 20.46 2.12
C PRO A 62 9.66 21.38 2.42
N ALA A 63 8.88 21.05 3.45
CA ALA A 63 7.89 21.98 4.00
C ALA A 63 8.52 23.38 4.23
N PRO A 64 7.81 24.49 3.93
CA PRO A 64 8.33 25.83 4.12
C PRO A 64 8.75 26.07 5.58
N THR A 65 9.83 26.80 5.78
CA THR A 65 10.20 27.29 7.12
C THR A 65 9.19 28.33 7.61
N PRO A 66 9.06 28.57 8.93
CA PRO A 66 8.18 29.62 9.46
C PRO A 66 8.40 30.98 8.80
N GLN A 67 9.67 31.39 8.62
CA GLN A 67 10.02 32.66 7.99
C GLN A 67 9.60 32.73 6.51
N ALA A 68 9.77 31.64 5.76
CA ALA A 68 9.32 31.57 4.37
C ALA A 68 7.79 31.63 4.28
N LEU A 69 7.10 31.06 5.26
CA LEU A 69 5.65 31.05 5.35
C LEU A 69 5.09 32.42 5.75
N ASP A 70 5.74 33.12 6.67
CA ASP A 70 5.40 34.50 7.04
C ASP A 70 5.52 35.43 5.83
N ALA A 71 6.62 35.34 5.08
CA ALA A 71 6.81 36.10 3.85
C ALA A 71 5.75 35.78 2.79
N LEU A 72 5.39 34.49 2.63
CA LEU A 72 4.31 34.06 1.73
C LEU A 72 2.96 34.67 2.12
N ILE A 73 2.65 34.67 3.42
CA ILE A 73 1.41 35.21 3.97
C ILE A 73 1.36 36.74 3.82
N GLU A 74 2.42 37.45 4.17
CA GLU A 74 2.52 38.90 3.98
C GLU A 74 2.37 39.28 2.50
N ARG A 75 2.99 38.50 1.61
CA ARG A 75 2.88 38.72 0.18
C ARG A 75 1.45 38.52 -0.30
N ALA A 76 0.77 37.44 0.11
CA ALA A 76 -0.63 37.21 -0.23
C ALA A 76 -1.55 38.33 0.26
N ARG A 77 -1.32 38.84 1.48
CA ARG A 77 -2.03 40.03 1.99
C ARG A 77 -1.80 41.25 1.09
N SER A 78 -0.57 41.51 0.67
CA SER A 78 -0.25 42.64 -0.22
C SER A 78 -0.91 42.54 -1.60
N LEU A 79 -1.22 41.32 -2.05
CA LEU A 79 -1.84 41.02 -3.33
C LEU A 79 -3.37 40.87 -3.23
N GLY A 80 -3.96 41.01 -2.03
CA GLY A 80 -5.40 40.83 -1.82
C GLY A 80 -5.89 39.39 -1.97
N VAL A 81 -5.01 38.40 -1.81
CA VAL A 81 -5.33 36.98 -1.98
C VAL A 81 -5.74 36.37 -0.64
N SER A 82 -6.93 35.78 -0.58
CA SER A 82 -7.50 35.23 0.66
C SER A 82 -7.14 33.77 0.92
N GLN A 83 -6.74 33.00 -0.09
CA GLN A 83 -6.33 31.60 0.08
C GLN A 83 -4.94 31.30 -0.51
N LEU A 84 -4.20 30.43 0.19
CA LEU A 84 -2.81 30.08 -0.08
C LEU A 84 -2.67 28.57 -0.24
N LEU A 85 -2.03 28.11 -1.30
CA LEU A 85 -1.75 26.69 -1.53
C LEU A 85 -0.24 26.45 -1.48
N VAL A 86 0.23 25.53 -0.66
CA VAL A 86 1.63 25.07 -0.65
C VAL A 86 1.63 23.67 -1.27
N PRO A 87 2.03 23.53 -2.54
CA PRO A 87 1.93 22.25 -3.20
C PRO A 87 3.07 21.29 -2.84
N HIS A 88 2.80 20.00 -2.99
CA HIS A 88 3.81 18.94 -3.02
C HIS A 88 4.71 18.86 -1.77
N VAL A 89 4.14 19.09 -0.59
CA VAL A 89 4.79 18.86 0.70
C VAL A 89 4.85 17.36 0.96
N ARG A 90 6.02 16.83 1.32
CA ARG A 90 6.15 15.40 1.62
C ARG A 90 5.48 15.09 2.95
N ARG A 91 4.78 13.96 3.04
CA ARG A 91 4.25 13.46 4.34
C ARG A 91 5.30 13.26 5.43
N THR A 92 6.57 13.13 5.03
CA THR A 92 7.70 12.90 5.93
C THR A 92 8.38 14.18 6.40
N ASP A 93 8.01 15.34 5.85
CA ASP A 93 8.48 16.64 6.34
C ASP A 93 7.73 17.04 7.61
N ASP A 94 8.36 17.87 8.43
CA ASP A 94 7.74 18.44 9.62
C ASP A 94 6.71 19.50 9.19
N PRO A 95 5.40 19.25 9.34
CA PRO A 95 4.38 20.19 8.92
C PRO A 95 4.05 21.21 10.02
N GLY A 96 4.77 21.22 11.15
CA GLY A 96 4.47 22.07 12.30
C GLY A 96 4.28 23.54 11.92
N ALA A 97 5.21 24.10 11.14
CA ALA A 97 5.13 25.49 10.66
C ALA A 97 3.87 25.77 9.81
N LEU A 98 3.49 24.82 8.94
CA LEU A 98 2.29 24.93 8.10
C LEU A 98 1.02 24.90 8.96
N ARG A 99 0.96 23.97 9.92
CA ARG A 99 -0.15 23.84 10.87
C ARG A 99 -0.28 25.10 11.74
N ASP A 100 0.82 25.59 12.29
CA ASP A 100 0.86 26.79 13.14
C ASP A 100 0.36 28.04 12.40
N ALA A 101 0.60 28.10 11.08
CA ALA A 101 0.12 29.18 10.23
C ALA A 101 -1.33 29.00 9.72
N GLY A 102 -2.00 27.91 10.09
CA GLY A 102 -3.40 27.62 9.74
C GLY A 102 -3.61 27.02 8.36
N PHE A 103 -2.63 26.27 7.83
CA PHE A 103 -2.81 25.45 6.63
C PHE A 103 -3.36 24.06 6.98
N VAL A 104 -4.22 23.51 6.10
CA VAL A 104 -4.74 22.15 6.15
C VAL A 104 -4.24 21.33 4.96
N PRO A 105 -3.92 20.04 5.12
CA PRO A 105 -3.50 19.20 4.01
C PRO A 105 -4.66 18.94 3.04
N VAL A 106 -4.33 18.79 1.76
CA VAL A 106 -5.21 18.43 0.65
C VAL A 106 -4.51 17.32 -0.14
N THR A 107 -5.22 16.23 -0.39
CA THR A 107 -4.69 15.02 -1.04
C THR A 107 -3.99 15.34 -2.36
N ALA A 108 -2.80 14.76 -2.58
CA ALA A 108 -2.01 15.00 -3.79
C ALA A 108 -1.27 13.75 -4.32
N ASP A 109 -0.46 13.99 -5.36
CA ASP A 109 0.28 13.02 -6.15
C ASP A 109 1.34 12.21 -5.39
N SER A 110 1.94 11.24 -6.07
CA SER A 110 3.10 10.51 -5.56
C SER A 110 4.28 10.54 -6.52
N GLU A 111 5.50 10.60 -5.99
CA GLU A 111 6.70 10.40 -6.79
C GLU A 111 7.00 8.90 -6.93
N CYS A 112 7.48 8.51 -8.13
CA CYS A 112 7.82 7.11 -8.42
C CYS A 112 9.31 6.97 -8.75
N VAL A 113 9.93 5.88 -8.30
CA VAL A 113 11.34 5.55 -8.57
C VAL A 113 11.49 4.09 -8.97
N VAL A 114 12.39 3.79 -9.89
CA VAL A 114 12.80 2.42 -10.18
C VAL A 114 14.18 2.21 -9.54
N ARG A 115 14.26 1.31 -8.55
CA ARG A 115 15.54 0.90 -7.94
C ARG A 115 16.12 -0.27 -8.74
N LEU A 116 17.32 -0.10 -9.26
CA LEU A 116 18.01 -1.05 -10.13
C LEU A 116 18.91 -1.97 -9.30
N THR A 117 18.28 -2.83 -8.50
CA THR A 117 18.97 -3.74 -7.56
C THR A 117 19.61 -4.94 -8.24
N GLU A 118 19.11 -5.32 -9.41
CA GLU A 118 19.53 -6.48 -10.21
C GLU A 118 19.48 -6.11 -11.71
N ASP A 119 19.49 -7.11 -12.59
CA ASP A 119 19.23 -6.88 -14.02
C ASP A 119 17.82 -6.28 -14.22
N VAL A 120 17.67 -5.40 -15.22
CA VAL A 120 16.41 -4.68 -15.44
C VAL A 120 15.27 -5.64 -15.77
N ASP A 121 15.52 -6.69 -16.56
CA ASP A 121 14.47 -7.62 -16.94
C ASP A 121 14.09 -8.55 -15.78
N ASP A 122 15.06 -8.97 -14.98
CA ASP A 122 14.80 -9.77 -13.77
C ASP A 122 13.98 -8.97 -12.75
N LEU A 123 14.40 -7.72 -12.51
CA LEU A 123 13.68 -6.77 -11.65
C LEU A 123 12.24 -6.60 -12.11
N LEU A 124 12.03 -6.27 -13.39
CA LEU A 124 10.70 -5.98 -13.93
C LEU A 124 9.84 -7.24 -14.00
N ARG A 125 10.41 -8.42 -14.30
CA ARG A 125 9.67 -9.69 -14.25
C ARG A 125 9.09 -9.92 -12.85
N GLY A 126 9.86 -9.62 -11.80
CA GLY A 126 9.39 -9.72 -10.42
C GLY A 126 8.32 -8.70 -10.04
N ARG A 127 8.36 -7.50 -10.64
CA ARG A 127 7.48 -6.38 -10.28
C ARG A 127 6.17 -6.32 -11.07
N VAL A 128 6.24 -6.48 -12.38
CA VAL A 128 5.09 -6.34 -13.30
C VAL A 128 4.66 -7.67 -13.94
N GLY A 129 5.41 -8.74 -13.73
CA GLY A 129 5.12 -10.06 -14.32
C GLY A 129 5.70 -10.24 -15.73
N ALA A 130 5.75 -11.49 -16.17
CA ALA A 130 6.39 -11.86 -17.43
C ALA A 130 5.65 -11.32 -18.67
N ASP A 131 4.32 -11.25 -18.63
CA ASP A 131 3.50 -10.78 -19.75
C ASP A 131 3.72 -9.29 -20.00
N ARG A 132 3.61 -8.48 -18.95
CA ARG A 132 3.85 -7.04 -19.04
C ARG A 132 5.29 -6.73 -19.42
N LEU A 133 6.28 -7.50 -18.95
CA LEU A 133 7.66 -7.34 -19.38
C LEU A 133 7.82 -7.62 -20.89
N ARG A 134 7.16 -8.66 -21.42
CA ARG A 134 7.19 -8.95 -22.87
C ARG A 134 6.57 -7.81 -23.67
N GLU A 135 5.48 -7.26 -23.20
CA GLU A 135 4.83 -6.10 -23.82
C GLU A 135 5.75 -4.87 -23.83
N LEU A 136 6.39 -4.54 -22.70
CA LEU A 136 7.32 -3.42 -22.60
C LEU A 136 8.53 -3.57 -23.53
N ARG A 137 9.06 -4.80 -23.66
CA ARG A 137 10.12 -5.13 -24.62
C ARG A 137 9.66 -4.92 -26.06
N ALA A 138 8.50 -5.44 -26.42
CA ALA A 138 7.96 -5.30 -27.77
C ALA A 138 7.68 -3.84 -28.13
N LEU A 139 7.13 -3.06 -27.18
CA LEU A 139 6.92 -1.62 -27.33
C LEU A 139 8.25 -0.89 -27.50
N HIS A 140 9.25 -1.21 -26.68
CA HIS A 140 10.59 -0.62 -26.80
C HIS A 140 11.26 -0.94 -28.14
N GLU A 141 11.16 -2.18 -28.61
CA GLU A 141 11.72 -2.63 -29.87
C GLU A 141 11.05 -1.93 -31.06
N ALA A 142 9.72 -1.92 -31.12
CA ALA A 142 8.96 -1.24 -32.17
C ALA A 142 9.31 0.25 -32.23
N VAL A 143 9.30 0.93 -31.08
CA VAL A 143 9.66 2.34 -30.99
C VAL A 143 11.13 2.58 -31.37
N SER A 144 12.05 1.66 -31.08
CA SER A 144 13.46 1.82 -31.44
C SER A 144 13.75 1.55 -32.92
N GLN A 145 12.83 0.92 -33.66
CA GLN A 145 12.91 0.78 -35.11
C GLN A 145 12.44 2.05 -35.82
N ASP A 146 11.35 2.66 -35.33
CA ASP A 146 10.73 3.82 -35.97
C ASP A 146 11.41 5.16 -35.59
N PHE A 147 12.16 5.18 -34.48
CA PHE A 147 12.73 6.40 -33.92
C PHE A 147 14.16 6.24 -33.42
N THR A 148 15.00 7.22 -33.71
CA THR A 148 16.35 7.34 -33.14
C THR A 148 16.34 8.09 -31.82
N TRP A 149 17.30 7.75 -30.95
CA TRP A 149 17.46 8.34 -29.63
C TRP A 149 18.84 9.02 -29.53
N GLU A 150 18.86 10.28 -29.11
CA GLU A 150 20.08 11.05 -28.87
C GLU A 150 20.08 11.65 -27.44
N ARG A 151 21.28 11.77 -26.84
CA ARG A 151 21.50 12.46 -25.56
C ARG A 151 22.51 13.57 -25.78
N ILE A 152 22.10 14.80 -25.54
CA ILE A 152 22.90 16.01 -25.75
C ILE A 152 23.21 16.60 -24.38
N ARG A 153 24.49 16.76 -24.02
CA ARG A 153 24.83 17.46 -22.77
C ARG A 153 24.43 18.91 -22.87
N LEU A 154 23.87 19.47 -21.81
CA LEU A 154 23.47 20.88 -21.81
C LEU A 154 24.66 21.83 -22.00
N SER A 155 25.86 21.44 -21.54
CA SER A 155 27.10 22.15 -21.82
C SER A 155 27.46 22.24 -23.32
N GLU A 156 26.89 21.37 -24.15
CA GLU A 156 27.13 21.29 -25.59
C GLU A 156 25.95 21.85 -26.41
N LEU A 157 24.87 22.31 -25.75
CA LEU A 157 23.61 22.69 -26.39
C LEU A 157 23.78 23.81 -27.43
N SER A 158 24.76 24.70 -27.27
CA SER A 158 25.06 25.76 -28.25
C SER A 158 25.43 25.22 -29.63
N ALA A 159 25.99 24.01 -29.71
CA ALA A 159 26.29 23.33 -30.97
C ALA A 159 25.05 22.62 -31.59
N HIS A 160 23.96 22.49 -30.82
CA HIS A 160 22.74 21.78 -31.20
C HIS A 160 21.50 22.71 -31.12
N GLY A 161 21.58 23.88 -31.77
CA GLY A 161 20.51 24.89 -31.75
C GLY A 161 19.13 24.36 -32.15
N TRP A 162 19.07 23.39 -33.09
CA TRP A 162 17.83 22.72 -33.50
C TRP A 162 17.15 21.96 -32.34
N ALA A 163 17.92 21.35 -31.44
CA ALA A 163 17.38 20.58 -30.32
C ALA A 163 16.78 21.50 -29.24
N ARG A 164 17.39 22.68 -29.05
CA ARG A 164 16.84 23.76 -28.22
C ARG A 164 15.49 24.24 -28.78
N GLU A 165 15.40 24.49 -30.08
CA GLU A 165 14.15 24.95 -30.72
C GLU A 165 13.06 23.88 -30.67
N ALA A 166 13.41 22.61 -30.93
CA ALA A 166 12.49 21.48 -30.80
C ALA A 166 11.98 21.30 -29.36
N PHE A 167 12.85 21.45 -28.36
CA PHE A 167 12.46 21.39 -26.95
C PHE A 167 11.37 22.41 -26.62
N VAL A 168 11.60 23.68 -27.01
CA VAL A 168 10.65 24.76 -26.78
C VAL A 168 9.35 24.55 -27.55
N ALA A 169 9.42 24.08 -28.80
CA ALA A 169 8.26 23.83 -29.63
C ALA A 169 7.37 22.73 -29.04
N LEU A 170 7.93 21.57 -28.69
CA LEU A 170 7.20 20.43 -28.13
C LEU A 170 6.58 20.75 -26.77
N HIS A 171 7.29 21.46 -25.90
CA HIS A 171 6.73 21.87 -24.61
C HIS A 171 5.62 22.92 -24.75
N ARG A 172 5.67 23.77 -25.78
CA ARG A 172 4.60 24.71 -26.10
C ARG A 172 3.37 24.00 -26.65
N GLN A 173 3.56 23.09 -27.62
CA GLN A 173 2.49 22.27 -28.18
C GLN A 173 1.81 21.41 -27.10
N ALA A 174 2.61 20.79 -26.21
CA ALA A 174 2.07 20.05 -25.08
C ALA A 174 1.22 20.94 -24.17
N ALA A 175 1.72 22.13 -23.82
CA ALA A 175 0.97 23.08 -23.01
C ALA A 175 -0.34 23.52 -23.68
N GLU A 176 -0.30 23.91 -24.96
CA GLU A 176 -1.49 24.31 -25.72
C GLU A 176 -2.54 23.20 -25.78
N ARG A 177 -2.09 21.96 -26.05
CA ARG A 177 -2.95 20.77 -26.11
C ARG A 177 -3.60 20.45 -24.78
N ASP A 178 -2.86 20.62 -23.68
CA ASP A 178 -3.33 20.34 -22.34
C ASP A 178 -4.10 21.54 -21.73
N GLY A 179 -4.40 22.57 -22.54
CA GLY A 179 -5.19 23.75 -22.14
C GLY A 179 -4.41 24.79 -21.34
N HIS A 180 -3.08 24.68 -21.30
CA HIS A 180 -2.18 25.57 -20.60
C HIS A 180 -1.61 26.64 -21.55
N GLY A 181 -2.00 27.90 -21.37
CA GLY A 181 -1.55 29.01 -22.25
C GLY A 181 -0.07 29.39 -22.13
N ARG A 182 0.70 28.80 -21.20
CA ARG A 182 2.13 29.06 -20.98
C ARG A 182 2.85 27.82 -20.42
N THR A 183 4.11 27.63 -20.82
CA THR A 183 5.02 26.59 -20.27
C THR A 183 6.27 27.24 -19.66
N PRO A 184 6.77 26.73 -18.51
CA PRO A 184 8.03 27.22 -17.93
C PRO A 184 9.26 26.68 -18.68
N TYR A 185 9.08 25.67 -19.53
CA TYR A 185 10.13 25.02 -20.30
C TYR A 185 10.34 25.75 -21.63
N ASN A 186 10.87 26.97 -21.52
CA ASN A 186 11.14 27.86 -22.66
C ASN A 186 12.65 27.96 -22.93
N ALA A 187 13.01 28.78 -23.92
CA ALA A 187 14.36 28.91 -24.42
C ALA A 187 15.32 29.47 -23.34
N ASP A 188 14.86 30.47 -22.61
CA ASP A 188 15.63 31.14 -21.56
C ASP A 188 15.86 30.20 -20.35
N ALA A 189 14.88 29.35 -20.02
CA ALA A 189 15.02 28.35 -18.95
C ALA A 189 16.08 27.31 -19.31
N LEU A 190 16.11 26.89 -20.57
CA LEU A 190 17.09 25.92 -21.04
C LEU A 190 18.50 26.53 -21.09
N ASP A 191 18.64 27.79 -21.54
CA ASP A 191 19.93 28.49 -21.57
C ASP A 191 20.47 28.72 -20.16
N ALA A 192 19.61 29.09 -19.23
CA ALA A 192 20.01 29.28 -17.85
C ALA A 192 20.38 27.93 -17.18
N LEU A 193 19.69 26.82 -17.50
CA LEU A 193 20.13 25.48 -17.08
C LEU A 193 21.51 25.11 -17.66
N ALA A 194 21.79 25.49 -18.91
CA ALA A 194 23.05 25.23 -19.59
C ALA A 194 24.22 26.07 -19.04
N GLN A 195 23.94 27.24 -18.48
CA GLN A 195 24.95 28.12 -17.86
C GLN A 195 25.08 27.92 -16.35
N GLY A 196 24.12 27.23 -15.73
CA GLY A 196 24.05 27.01 -14.30
C GLY A 196 24.93 25.86 -13.80
N ALA A 197 25.07 25.78 -12.47
CA ALA A 197 25.79 24.71 -11.78
C ALA A 197 25.39 23.26 -12.17
N PRO A 198 24.15 22.92 -12.57
CA PRO A 198 23.81 21.56 -12.97
C PRO A 198 24.17 21.22 -14.43
N ALA A 199 24.67 22.15 -15.26
CA ALA A 199 24.87 21.93 -16.69
C ALA A 199 25.70 20.66 -17.01
N ASP A 200 26.82 20.44 -16.31
CA ASP A 200 27.73 19.31 -16.53
C ASP A 200 27.12 17.94 -16.19
N ARG A 201 26.02 17.93 -15.45
CA ARG A 201 25.29 16.72 -15.05
C ARG A 201 23.89 16.64 -15.65
N THR A 202 23.55 17.53 -16.60
CA THR A 202 22.23 17.57 -17.21
C THR A 202 22.33 17.30 -18.71
N GLU A 203 21.42 16.48 -19.21
CA GLU A 203 21.35 16.07 -20.60
C GLU A 203 19.93 16.29 -21.13
N LEU A 204 19.84 16.71 -22.38
CA LEU A 204 18.61 16.69 -23.16
C LEU A 204 18.52 15.35 -23.89
N LEU A 205 17.48 14.60 -23.60
CA LEU A 205 17.05 13.44 -24.37
C LEU A 205 16.21 13.93 -25.53
N VAL A 206 16.53 13.49 -26.73
CA VAL A 206 15.81 13.82 -27.96
C VAL A 206 15.51 12.53 -28.71
N ARG A 207 14.26 12.38 -29.18
CA ARG A 207 13.85 11.26 -30.02
C ARG A 207 13.29 11.76 -31.35
N ARG A 208 13.77 11.17 -32.45
CA ARG A 208 13.55 11.66 -33.82
C ARG A 208 13.05 10.58 -34.77
N ARG A 209 12.25 10.94 -35.76
CA ARG A 209 11.94 10.11 -36.94
C ARG A 209 13.07 10.21 -37.95
N GLU A 210 13.54 9.10 -38.50
CA GLU A 210 14.61 9.11 -39.51
C GLU A 210 14.12 9.64 -40.89
N GLU A 211 12.83 9.56 -41.17
CA GLU A 211 12.26 9.82 -42.51
C GLU A 211 11.98 11.31 -42.81
N VAL A 212 12.19 12.21 -41.85
CA VAL A 212 11.87 13.65 -41.99
C VAL A 212 13.14 14.46 -42.24
N ALA A 213 13.17 15.21 -43.35
CA ALA A 213 14.35 15.95 -43.80
C ALA A 213 14.69 17.18 -42.93
N ASP A 214 13.70 17.80 -42.29
CA ASP A 214 13.92 18.89 -41.33
C ASP A 214 14.20 18.30 -39.93
N ALA A 215 15.36 18.66 -39.36
CA ALA A 215 15.80 18.14 -38.07
C ALA A 215 14.87 18.51 -36.91
N GLN A 216 14.14 19.62 -37.03
CA GLN A 216 13.21 20.09 -35.99
C GLN A 216 11.86 19.36 -36.06
N ASP A 217 11.28 19.21 -37.25
CA ASP A 217 10.00 18.51 -37.45
C ASP A 217 10.12 16.99 -37.31
N ALA A 218 11.36 16.48 -37.34
CA ALA A 218 11.65 15.08 -37.03
C ALA A 218 11.50 14.74 -35.53
N VAL A 219 11.57 15.73 -34.62
CA VAL A 219 11.59 15.47 -33.18
C VAL A 219 10.19 15.19 -32.65
N VAL A 220 9.99 14.00 -32.09
CA VAL A 220 8.69 13.57 -31.55
C VAL A 220 8.63 13.56 -30.03
N GLN A 221 9.78 13.54 -29.37
CA GLN A 221 9.86 13.57 -27.91
C GLN A 221 11.16 14.22 -27.45
N VAL A 222 11.04 15.00 -26.38
CA VAL A 222 12.16 15.62 -25.67
C VAL A 222 12.02 15.38 -24.18
N ALA A 223 13.15 15.26 -23.48
CA ALA A 223 13.15 15.23 -22.02
C ALA A 223 14.44 15.77 -21.41
N ILE A 224 14.37 16.33 -20.21
CA ILE A 224 15.55 16.75 -19.42
C ILE A 224 15.89 15.64 -18.43
N LEU A 225 17.12 15.14 -18.50
CA LEU A 225 17.67 14.18 -17.55
C LEU A 225 18.75 14.85 -16.70
N VAL A 226 18.65 14.76 -15.38
CA VAL A 226 19.71 15.22 -14.46
C VAL A 226 20.34 14.03 -13.77
N ARG A 227 21.65 13.88 -13.85
CA ARG A 227 22.38 12.95 -13.00
C ARG A 227 22.41 13.49 -11.57
N SER A 228 22.12 12.63 -10.60
CA SER A 228 22.20 12.99 -9.19
C SER A 228 23.62 13.39 -8.79
N HIS A 229 23.73 14.29 -7.81
CA HIS A 229 25.01 14.75 -7.28
C HIS A 229 25.87 13.62 -6.68
N THR A 230 25.24 12.52 -6.26
CA THR A 230 25.95 11.33 -5.76
C THR A 230 26.50 10.46 -6.88
N GLY A 231 26.12 10.72 -8.13
CA GLY A 231 26.43 9.88 -9.28
C GLY A 231 25.71 8.52 -9.30
N ARG A 232 24.81 8.24 -8.33
CA ARG A 232 24.16 6.93 -8.17
C ARG A 232 22.82 6.78 -8.87
N GLY A 233 22.32 7.81 -9.54
CA GLY A 233 21.05 7.75 -10.25
C GLY A 233 20.74 8.98 -11.07
N THR A 234 19.63 8.92 -11.80
CA THR A 234 19.20 9.97 -12.75
C THR A 234 17.74 10.36 -12.50
N TYR A 235 17.44 11.64 -12.69
CA TYR A 235 16.08 12.17 -12.66
C TYR A 235 15.60 12.45 -14.06
N HIS A 236 14.42 11.94 -14.41
CA HIS A 236 13.65 12.47 -15.53
C HIS A 236 12.90 13.72 -15.04
N LEU A 237 13.40 14.91 -15.38
CA LEU A 237 12.87 16.18 -14.84
C LEU A 237 11.60 16.63 -15.56
N ALA A 238 11.65 16.70 -16.87
CA ALA A 238 10.54 17.17 -17.69
C ALA A 238 10.61 16.45 -19.02
N GLY A 239 9.46 16.27 -19.66
CA GLY A 239 9.43 15.78 -21.03
C GLY A 239 8.14 16.19 -21.74
N ALA A 240 8.20 16.19 -23.06
CA ALA A 240 7.07 16.48 -23.93
C ALA A 240 7.06 15.54 -25.13
N VAL A 241 5.86 15.20 -25.61
CA VAL A 241 5.64 14.34 -26.77
C VAL A 241 4.68 15.05 -27.73
N GLY A 242 5.07 15.09 -29.01
CA GLY A 242 4.39 15.81 -30.09
C GLY A 242 3.40 14.97 -30.90
N LEU A 243 2.98 13.80 -30.39
CA LEU A 243 2.05 12.91 -31.10
C LEU A 243 0.60 13.25 -30.75
N ASP A 244 -0.25 13.35 -31.77
CA ASP A 244 -1.68 13.63 -31.62
C ASP A 244 -2.49 12.43 -31.10
N ASP A 245 -2.07 11.20 -31.43
CA ASP A 245 -2.70 9.97 -30.94
C ASP A 245 -2.32 9.67 -29.48
N PRO A 246 -3.29 9.59 -28.55
CA PRO A 246 -3.01 9.28 -27.15
C PRO A 246 -2.39 7.90 -26.93
N GLY A 247 -2.72 6.90 -27.76
CA GLY A 247 -2.18 5.54 -27.65
C GLY A 247 -0.68 5.50 -27.98
N ALA A 248 -0.30 6.05 -29.11
CA ALA A 248 1.09 6.18 -29.56
C ALA A 248 1.92 6.99 -28.57
N ARG A 249 1.36 8.05 -27.98
CA ARG A 249 2.00 8.84 -26.93
C ARG A 249 2.32 7.98 -25.70
N ARG A 250 1.33 7.21 -25.20
CA ARG A 250 1.52 6.31 -24.06
C ARG A 250 2.59 5.26 -24.34
N ASN A 251 2.55 4.65 -25.52
CA ASN A 251 3.54 3.66 -25.95
C ASN A 251 4.95 4.25 -25.98
N LEU A 252 5.10 5.48 -26.48
CA LEU A 252 6.39 6.17 -26.56
C LEU A 252 6.96 6.46 -25.16
N GLU A 253 6.12 6.92 -24.24
CA GLU A 253 6.50 7.18 -22.85
C GLU A 253 6.89 5.90 -22.11
N ASP A 254 6.10 4.83 -22.21
CA ASP A 254 6.40 3.54 -21.57
C ASP A 254 7.72 2.96 -22.10
N ALA A 255 7.94 3.01 -23.42
CA ALA A 255 9.18 2.59 -24.07
C ALA A 255 10.39 3.44 -23.62
N THR A 256 10.20 4.75 -23.43
CA THR A 256 11.25 5.65 -22.92
C THR A 256 11.62 5.32 -21.49
N LEU A 257 10.64 5.07 -20.64
CA LEU A 257 10.89 4.75 -19.23
C LEU A 257 11.62 3.41 -19.07
N TYR A 258 11.25 2.39 -19.84
CA TYR A 258 11.97 1.11 -19.88
C TYR A 258 13.41 1.30 -20.36
N ARG A 259 13.64 2.06 -21.44
CA ARG A 259 14.99 2.36 -21.93
C ARG A 259 15.82 3.15 -20.94
N LEU A 260 15.25 4.12 -20.23
CA LEU A 260 15.95 4.85 -19.17
C LEU A 260 16.45 3.91 -18.07
N CYS A 261 15.69 2.86 -17.73
CA CYS A 261 16.14 1.85 -16.78
C CYS A 261 17.32 1.03 -17.31
N LEU A 262 17.27 0.61 -18.58
CA LEU A 262 18.37 -0.09 -19.26
C LEU A 262 19.65 0.77 -19.31
N ASP A 263 19.52 2.02 -19.76
CA ASP A 263 20.63 2.99 -19.85
C ASP A 263 21.23 3.30 -18.47
N ALA A 264 20.37 3.49 -17.46
CA ALA A 264 20.82 3.73 -16.11
C ALA A 264 21.60 2.53 -15.57
N ARG A 265 21.12 1.31 -15.81
CA ARG A 265 21.81 0.10 -15.39
C ARG A 265 23.16 -0.06 -16.10
N SER A 266 23.22 0.14 -17.41
CA SER A 266 24.47 0.07 -18.18
C SER A 266 25.48 1.15 -17.76
N SER A 267 24.98 2.30 -17.31
CA SER A 267 25.79 3.41 -16.78
C SER A 267 26.19 3.24 -15.30
N GLY A 268 25.90 2.09 -14.67
CA GLY A 268 26.24 1.82 -13.27
C GLY A 268 25.39 2.60 -12.26
N LEU A 269 24.27 3.17 -12.69
CA LEU A 269 23.33 3.85 -11.81
C LEU A 269 22.49 2.84 -11.04
N ALA A 270 22.18 3.18 -9.79
CA ALA A 270 21.39 2.36 -8.88
C ALA A 270 19.88 2.67 -8.92
N TRP A 271 19.45 3.77 -9.53
CA TRP A 271 18.04 4.13 -9.62
C TRP A 271 17.72 5.14 -10.73
N VAL A 272 16.45 5.16 -11.15
CA VAL A 272 15.84 6.14 -12.08
C VAL A 272 14.61 6.75 -11.41
N HIS A 273 14.58 8.07 -11.26
CA HIS A 273 13.42 8.79 -10.74
C HIS A 273 12.52 9.22 -11.89
N LEU A 274 11.25 8.79 -11.82
CA LEU A 274 10.26 8.96 -12.89
C LEU A 274 9.32 10.15 -12.67
N GLY A 275 9.44 10.85 -11.55
CA GLY A 275 8.58 12.00 -11.21
C GLY A 275 7.22 11.69 -10.64
N SER A 276 6.43 12.75 -10.46
CA SER A 276 4.99 12.72 -10.14
C SER A 276 4.12 12.35 -11.35
N GLY A 277 2.90 11.90 -11.11
CA GLY A 277 1.93 11.52 -12.15
C GLY A 277 1.12 10.29 -11.75
N ASP A 278 0.48 9.65 -12.73
CA ASP A 278 -0.33 8.43 -12.53
C ASP A 278 0.53 7.31 -11.90
N ALA A 279 0.37 7.13 -10.59
CA ALA A 279 1.12 6.17 -9.79
C ALA A 279 0.77 4.72 -10.17
N GLU A 280 -0.47 4.46 -10.60
CA GLU A 280 -0.90 3.14 -11.02
C GLU A 280 -0.21 2.76 -12.33
N ARG A 281 -0.20 3.68 -13.31
CA ARG A 281 0.53 3.49 -14.56
C ARG A 281 2.03 3.28 -14.31
N LYS A 282 2.67 4.10 -13.48
CA LYS A 282 4.12 3.98 -13.20
C LYS A 282 4.47 2.69 -12.45
N ARG A 283 3.59 2.19 -11.57
CA ARG A 283 3.73 0.83 -11.00
C ARG A 283 3.58 -0.26 -12.04
N GLY A 284 2.70 -0.08 -13.03
CA GLY A 284 2.60 -0.93 -14.23
C GLY A 284 3.86 -0.95 -15.11
N LEU A 285 4.83 -0.07 -14.82
CA LEU A 285 6.18 -0.02 -15.41
C LEU A 285 7.27 -0.50 -14.44
N GLY A 286 6.88 -1.03 -13.27
CA GLY A 286 7.79 -1.56 -12.26
C GLY A 286 8.41 -0.51 -11.36
N ALA A 287 7.86 0.71 -11.30
CA ALA A 287 8.28 1.72 -10.34
C ALA A 287 7.71 1.46 -8.94
N ASP A 288 8.52 1.73 -7.91
CA ASP A 288 8.06 1.80 -6.53
C ASP A 288 7.48 3.19 -6.25
N LEU A 289 6.43 3.25 -5.43
CA LEU A 289 6.00 4.51 -4.84
C LEU A 289 7.08 4.99 -3.88
N PHE A 290 7.66 6.14 -4.18
CA PHE A 290 8.80 6.64 -3.44
C PHE A 290 8.38 7.53 -2.28
N ILE A 291 7.55 8.55 -2.55
CA ILE A 291 7.06 9.50 -1.53
C ILE A 291 5.64 9.97 -1.91
N PRO A 292 4.64 9.82 -1.03
CA PRO A 292 3.37 10.53 -1.17
C PRO A 292 3.57 12.01 -0.86
N LEU A 293 3.09 12.86 -1.76
CA LEU A 293 3.07 14.30 -1.61
C LEU A 293 1.65 14.72 -1.22
N ASP A 294 1.51 15.78 -0.42
CA ASP A 294 0.23 16.46 -0.15
C ASP A 294 0.35 17.93 -0.55
N HIS A 295 -0.75 18.54 -0.95
CA HIS A 295 -0.86 20.00 -1.00
C HIS A 295 -1.33 20.51 0.38
N TRP A 296 -1.09 21.77 0.69
CA TRP A 296 -1.53 22.38 1.94
C TRP A 296 -2.23 23.70 1.65
N LEU A 297 -3.49 23.83 2.05
CA LEU A 297 -4.35 24.97 1.77
C LEU A 297 -4.61 25.76 3.05
N ARG A 298 -4.44 27.08 3.01
CA ARG A 298 -4.92 28.00 4.04
C ARG A 298 -6.05 28.82 3.47
N ALA A 299 -7.26 28.60 3.97
CA ALA A 299 -8.47 29.29 3.57
C ALA A 299 -9.28 29.71 4.82
N PRO A 300 -9.43 31.01 5.11
CA PRO A 300 -10.07 31.50 6.34
C PRO A 300 -11.53 31.08 6.54
N ASP A 301 -12.24 30.81 5.44
CA ASP A 301 -13.67 30.45 5.42
C ASP A 301 -13.90 28.92 5.40
N LEU A 302 -12.85 28.12 5.23
CA LEU A 302 -12.95 26.67 5.30
C LEU A 302 -12.74 26.25 6.77
N PRO A 303 -13.69 25.53 7.39
CA PRO A 303 -13.42 24.92 8.69
C PRO A 303 -12.23 23.97 8.55
N PRO A 304 -11.30 23.95 9.52
CA PRO A 304 -10.16 23.05 9.42
C PRO A 304 -10.66 21.61 9.32
N THR A 305 -10.38 20.94 8.21
CA THR A 305 -10.46 19.48 8.14
C THR A 305 -9.35 18.95 9.02
N VAL A 306 -9.74 18.53 10.22
CA VAL A 306 -8.84 17.95 11.22
C VAL A 306 -8.39 16.58 10.73
N GLU A 307 -7.32 16.52 9.93
CA GLU A 307 -6.38 15.42 10.03
C GLU A 307 -5.36 15.80 11.12
N GLU A 308 -5.76 15.54 12.37
CA GLU A 308 -4.84 15.41 13.49
C GLU A 308 -3.78 14.37 13.09
N GLY A 309 -2.64 14.88 12.62
CA GLY A 309 -1.36 14.20 12.62
C GLY A 309 -0.62 14.49 13.91
N ASP A 310 -1.33 14.64 15.03
CA ASP A 310 -0.82 14.05 16.26
C ASP A 310 -1.07 12.55 16.09
N GLY A 311 -0.05 11.70 16.27
CA GLY A 311 -0.27 10.26 16.11
C GLY A 311 -1.51 9.89 16.91
N SER A 312 -2.52 9.31 16.24
CA SER A 312 -3.87 9.10 16.79
C SER A 312 -3.79 8.95 18.29
N ALA A 313 -4.46 9.81 19.05
CA ALA A 313 -4.53 9.67 20.50
C ALA A 313 -4.66 8.18 20.81
N LEU A 314 -3.65 7.62 21.49
CA LEU A 314 -3.56 6.17 21.64
C LEU A 314 -4.89 5.69 22.16
N SER A 315 -5.36 4.55 21.63
CA SER A 315 -6.62 3.99 22.10
C SER A 315 -6.62 3.94 23.64
N ARG A 316 -7.77 4.22 24.26
CA ARG A 316 -7.97 4.04 25.72
C ARG A 316 -7.66 2.61 26.18
N PHE A 317 -7.56 1.68 25.23
CA PHE A 317 -7.19 0.30 25.42
C PHE A 317 -5.68 0.01 25.36
N ALA A 318 -4.84 1.01 25.06
CA ALA A 318 -3.39 0.85 25.17
C ALA A 318 -3.00 0.65 26.65
N THR A 319 -2.13 -0.32 26.92
CA THR A 319 -1.63 -0.56 28.29
C THR A 319 -0.63 0.52 28.71
N GLY A 320 -0.46 0.69 30.04
CA GLY A 320 0.44 1.69 30.62
C GLY A 320 1.86 1.68 30.03
N PRO A 321 2.55 0.54 29.87
CA PRO A 321 3.87 0.48 29.24
C PRO A 321 3.86 0.94 27.77
N VAL A 322 2.82 0.63 27.00
CA VAL A 322 2.69 1.05 25.59
C VAL A 322 2.41 2.54 25.46
N ALA A 323 1.66 3.10 26.41
CA ALA A 323 1.33 4.52 26.47
C ALA A 323 2.48 5.38 27.01
N ALA A 324 3.29 4.84 27.94
CA ALA A 324 4.29 5.61 28.68
C ALA A 324 5.75 5.42 28.21
N VAL A 325 6.07 4.29 27.54
CA VAL A 325 7.44 4.00 27.12
C VAL A 325 7.66 4.53 25.69
N PRO A 326 8.68 5.38 25.47
CA PRO A 326 9.06 5.79 24.12
C PRO A 326 9.40 4.55 23.30
N VAL A 327 8.77 4.38 22.13
CA VAL A 327 9.05 3.27 21.22
C VAL A 327 10.53 3.30 20.84
N PRO A 328 11.34 2.32 21.27
CA PRO A 328 12.73 2.21 20.85
C PRO A 328 12.71 1.65 19.42
N GLY A 329 12.56 2.55 18.45
CA GLY A 329 12.65 2.25 17.04
C GLY A 329 13.54 3.31 16.41
N PRO A 330 14.42 2.97 15.46
CA PRO A 330 15.28 3.98 14.86
C PRO A 330 14.38 5.04 14.21
N ALA A 331 14.40 6.25 14.75
CA ALA A 331 13.56 7.37 14.30
C ALA A 331 13.67 7.62 12.79
N ARG A 332 14.78 7.18 12.16
CA ARG A 332 14.99 7.16 10.72
C ARG A 332 13.93 6.39 9.93
N PHE A 333 13.25 5.40 10.50
CA PHE A 333 12.27 4.58 9.77
C PHE A 333 10.86 5.17 9.75
N ARG A 334 10.60 6.18 10.57
CA ARG A 334 9.39 7.02 10.45
C ARG A 334 9.52 8.04 9.30
N ARG A 335 10.71 8.19 8.74
CA ARG A 335 10.99 9.08 7.61
C ARG A 335 11.48 8.24 6.43
N GLN A 336 10.78 8.26 5.30
CA GLN A 336 11.30 7.61 4.10
C GLN A 336 12.64 8.26 3.69
N PRO A 337 13.74 7.49 3.60
CA PRO A 337 15.03 8.04 3.21
C PRO A 337 14.98 8.56 1.78
N ARG A 338 15.64 9.70 1.51
CA ARG A 338 15.78 10.23 0.15
C ARG A 338 16.51 9.23 -0.74
N PHE A 339 16.20 9.16 -2.04
CA PHE A 339 16.84 8.22 -2.97
C PHE A 339 18.36 8.50 -3.13
N ASP A 340 18.82 9.71 -2.79
CA ASP A 340 20.24 10.11 -2.75
C ASP A 340 20.87 9.99 -1.36
N THR A 341 20.18 9.33 -0.42
CA THR A 341 20.71 9.11 0.92
C THR A 341 21.79 8.04 0.87
N ILE A 342 22.98 8.37 1.35
CA ILE A 342 24.01 7.39 1.69
C ILE A 342 23.69 6.92 3.12
N ASP A 343 23.11 5.72 3.24
CA ASP A 343 22.78 5.13 4.54
C ASP A 343 23.94 4.25 5.03
N LEU A 344 24.64 4.75 6.06
CA LEU A 344 25.70 4.02 6.79
C LEU A 344 25.28 3.66 8.22
N SER A 345 24.00 3.78 8.53
CA SER A 345 23.50 3.71 9.91
C SER A 345 22.97 2.33 10.31
N SER A 346 22.78 1.45 9.33
CA SER A 346 22.12 0.14 9.49
C SER A 346 23.08 -1.03 9.68
N ASN A 347 24.40 -0.81 9.60
CA ASN A 347 25.42 -1.86 9.66
C ASN A 347 25.18 -3.02 8.65
N THR A 348 24.46 -2.75 7.55
CA THR A 348 24.19 -3.72 6.48
C THR A 348 25.39 -3.89 5.57
N ASN A 349 25.55 -5.07 4.97
CA ASN A 349 26.63 -5.31 4.01
C ASN A 349 26.31 -4.62 2.66
N PRO A 350 27.06 -3.59 2.24
CA PRO A 350 26.72 -2.82 1.04
C PRO A 350 27.05 -3.57 -0.26
N PHE A 351 27.70 -4.74 -0.21
CA PHE A 351 28.19 -5.47 -1.38
C PHE A 351 27.28 -6.64 -1.81
N LEU A 352 26.23 -6.97 -1.05
CA LEU A 352 25.40 -8.17 -1.26
C LEU A 352 23.97 -7.88 -1.75
N GLY A 353 23.73 -6.72 -2.38
CA GLY A 353 22.47 -6.41 -3.06
C GLY A 353 21.28 -6.16 -2.13
N ALA A 354 20.06 -6.27 -2.66
CA ALA A 354 18.83 -5.92 -1.95
C ALA A 354 18.53 -6.83 -0.75
N ASP A 355 18.93 -8.09 -0.81
CA ASP A 355 18.74 -9.06 0.28
C ASP A 355 19.55 -8.71 1.54
N ALA A 356 20.55 -7.84 1.42
CA ALA A 356 21.33 -7.32 2.54
C ALA A 356 20.67 -6.14 3.26
N LEU A 357 19.54 -5.64 2.75
CA LEU A 357 18.80 -4.52 3.33
C LEU A 357 17.72 -5.00 4.31
N TYR A 358 17.42 -4.15 5.29
CA TYR A 358 16.26 -4.40 6.16
C TYR A 358 14.95 -4.24 5.38
N PRO A 359 13.92 -5.03 5.70
CA PRO A 359 12.58 -4.89 5.16
C PRO A 359 12.03 -3.46 5.21
N HIS A 360 11.25 -3.12 4.19
CA HIS A 360 10.50 -1.86 4.15
C HIS A 360 9.44 -1.84 5.25
N LEU A 361 9.42 -0.77 6.06
CA LEU A 361 8.45 -0.62 7.15
C LEU A 361 7.16 0.09 6.72
N ASP A 362 7.23 0.88 5.65
CA ASP A 362 6.04 1.52 5.08
C ASP A 362 5.26 0.52 4.23
N THR A 363 4.11 0.12 4.75
CA THR A 363 3.20 -0.83 4.11
C THR A 363 1.92 -0.15 3.60
N THR A 364 1.90 1.18 3.54
CA THR A 364 0.72 1.98 3.16
C THR A 364 0.12 1.53 1.83
N GLU A 365 0.97 1.32 0.83
CA GLU A 365 0.52 0.88 -0.48
C GLU A 365 -0.04 -0.55 -0.44
N LEU A 366 0.63 -1.46 0.26
CA LEU A 366 0.15 -2.83 0.40
C LEU A 366 -1.19 -2.87 1.14
N ALA A 367 -1.39 -1.99 2.13
CA ALA A 367 -2.66 -1.81 2.81
C ALA A 367 -3.75 -1.33 1.85
N ARG A 368 -3.48 -0.35 0.98
CA ARG A 368 -4.43 0.08 -0.07
C ARG A 368 -4.79 -1.07 -1.01
N THR A 369 -3.79 -1.80 -1.49
CA THR A 369 -4.02 -2.97 -2.37
C THR A 369 -4.85 -4.04 -1.66
N TYR A 370 -4.58 -4.30 -0.38
CA TYR A 370 -5.36 -5.25 0.41
C TYR A 370 -6.82 -4.81 0.59
N LEU A 371 -7.06 -3.57 1.02
CA LEU A 371 -8.41 -3.03 1.22
C LEU A 371 -9.21 -3.05 -0.07
N ALA A 372 -8.62 -2.62 -1.19
CA ALA A 372 -9.24 -2.69 -2.50
C ALA A 372 -9.58 -4.14 -2.90
N ALA A 373 -8.66 -5.08 -2.66
CA ALA A 373 -8.87 -6.49 -3.01
C ALA A 373 -10.02 -7.14 -2.23
N ILE A 374 -10.17 -6.83 -0.93
CA ILE A 374 -11.24 -7.41 -0.13
C ILE A 374 -12.58 -6.67 -0.30
N ALA A 375 -12.59 -5.39 -0.67
CA ALA A 375 -13.81 -4.63 -0.92
C ALA A 375 -14.62 -5.18 -2.12
N GLU A 376 -13.95 -5.84 -3.06
CA GLU A 376 -14.59 -6.53 -4.18
C GLU A 376 -15.22 -7.87 -3.80
N LEU A 377 -14.96 -8.38 -2.60
CA LEU A 377 -15.49 -9.66 -2.15
C LEU A 377 -16.93 -9.51 -1.64
N PRO A 378 -17.82 -10.48 -1.93
CA PRO A 378 -19.13 -10.54 -1.30
C PRO A 378 -19.04 -10.46 0.23
N GLY A 379 -19.97 -9.74 0.85
CA GLY A 379 -20.04 -9.60 2.31
C GLY A 379 -19.03 -8.64 2.94
N HIS A 380 -18.19 -7.94 2.18
CA HIS A 380 -17.18 -7.02 2.72
C HIS A 380 -17.58 -5.53 2.58
N GLN A 381 -18.88 -5.23 2.70
CA GLN A 381 -19.38 -3.85 2.62
C GLN A 381 -18.78 -2.97 3.72
N GLY A 382 -18.51 -1.70 3.41
CA GLY A 382 -17.97 -0.71 4.34
C GLY A 382 -16.45 -0.73 4.48
N VAL A 383 -15.75 -1.73 3.92
CA VAL A 383 -14.27 -1.74 3.89
C VAL A 383 -13.71 -0.60 3.03
N ASP A 384 -14.44 -0.19 2.00
CA ASP A 384 -14.13 0.95 1.14
C ASP A 384 -14.01 2.28 1.89
N THR A 385 -14.59 2.37 3.10
CA THR A 385 -14.44 3.52 4.00
C THR A 385 -13.14 3.50 4.81
N LEU A 386 -12.41 2.38 4.80
CA LEU A 386 -11.16 2.23 5.56
C LEU A 386 -9.97 2.80 4.79
N SER A 387 -9.08 3.42 5.53
CA SER A 387 -7.80 3.96 5.06
C SER A 387 -6.62 3.07 5.53
N PRO A 388 -5.41 3.21 4.95
CA PRO A 388 -4.24 2.40 5.33
C PRO A 388 -3.86 2.42 6.81
N GLU A 389 -4.20 3.48 7.54
CA GLU A 389 -4.01 3.62 8.99
C GLU A 389 -4.86 2.63 9.82
N HIS A 390 -5.91 2.05 9.22
CA HIS A 390 -6.71 0.99 9.84
C HIS A 390 -6.06 -0.40 9.74
N VAL A 391 -4.93 -0.51 9.04
CA VAL A 391 -4.32 -1.80 8.69
C VAL A 391 -2.95 -1.94 9.34
N LEU A 392 -2.70 -3.09 9.95
CA LEU A 392 -1.37 -3.52 10.38
C LEU A 392 -1.07 -4.90 9.82
N PHE A 393 0.06 -5.04 9.12
CA PHE A 393 0.58 -6.34 8.70
C PHE A 393 1.44 -6.96 9.80
N SER A 394 1.31 -8.26 10.02
CA SER A 394 2.12 -9.06 10.94
C SER A 394 2.67 -10.31 10.23
N SER A 395 3.61 -11.02 10.88
CA SER A 395 4.21 -12.26 10.38
C SER A 395 3.28 -13.48 10.54
N GLY A 396 2.01 -13.31 10.15
CA GLY A 396 0.91 -14.25 10.32
C GLY A 396 -0.08 -13.76 11.38
N SER A 397 -1.34 -14.20 11.27
CA SER A 397 -2.38 -13.82 12.24
C SER A 397 -2.10 -14.34 13.65
N VAL A 398 -1.37 -15.45 13.77
CA VAL A 398 -0.88 -16.02 15.04
C VAL A 398 0.04 -15.04 15.78
N ASP A 399 0.99 -14.43 15.08
CA ASP A 399 1.84 -13.37 15.63
C ASP A 399 0.99 -12.14 16.00
N GLY A 400 -0.07 -11.87 15.24
CA GLY A 400 -1.06 -10.84 15.55
C GLY A 400 -1.76 -11.06 16.90
N VAL A 401 -2.12 -12.29 17.25
CA VAL A 401 -2.70 -12.63 18.56
C VAL A 401 -1.73 -12.30 19.70
N MET A 402 -0.48 -12.74 19.58
CA MET A 402 0.54 -12.49 20.61
C MET A 402 0.84 -11.00 20.73
N LEU A 403 1.00 -10.29 19.60
CA LEU A 403 1.21 -8.85 19.55
C LEU A 403 0.08 -8.08 20.24
N LEU A 404 -1.17 -8.47 19.95
CA LEU A 404 -2.35 -7.84 20.51
C LEU A 404 -2.44 -8.01 22.02
N LEU A 405 -2.22 -9.22 22.52
CA LEU A 405 -2.21 -9.48 23.96
C LEU A 405 -1.09 -8.70 24.66
N ALA A 406 0.11 -8.68 24.08
CA ALA A 406 1.24 -7.93 24.63
C ALA A 406 1.00 -6.41 24.65
N ALA A 407 0.27 -5.88 23.68
CA ALA A 407 0.00 -4.44 23.58
C ALA A 407 -1.19 -3.99 24.44
N LEU A 408 -2.22 -4.82 24.56
CA LEU A 408 -3.55 -4.40 25.03
C LEU A 408 -3.98 -5.04 26.35
N ALA A 409 -3.23 -5.99 26.91
CA ALA A 409 -3.51 -6.61 28.20
C ALA A 409 -2.31 -6.53 29.16
N SER A 410 -2.60 -6.32 30.44
CA SER A 410 -1.65 -6.23 31.54
C SER A 410 -1.75 -7.47 32.44
N PRO A 411 -0.68 -7.85 33.16
CA PRO A 411 -0.75 -8.94 34.13
C PRO A 411 -1.91 -8.77 35.11
N GLY A 412 -2.71 -9.82 35.30
CA GLY A 412 -3.91 -9.81 36.13
C GLY A 412 -5.22 -9.49 35.39
N GLU A 413 -5.16 -8.97 34.17
CA GLU A 413 -6.34 -8.78 33.32
C GLU A 413 -6.77 -10.07 32.62
N THR A 414 -8.08 -10.28 32.53
CA THR A 414 -8.66 -11.53 32.03
C THR A 414 -8.82 -11.54 30.52
N VAL A 415 -8.52 -12.67 29.88
CA VAL A 415 -8.83 -12.97 28.49
C VAL A 415 -9.97 -13.99 28.42
N CYS A 416 -11.02 -13.70 27.66
CA CYS A 416 -12.12 -14.63 27.41
C CYS A 416 -11.93 -15.32 26.05
N VAL A 417 -12.18 -16.63 26.00
CA VAL A 417 -12.23 -17.43 24.77
C VAL A 417 -13.52 -18.25 24.73
N THR A 418 -13.96 -18.64 23.53
CA THR A 418 -15.24 -19.34 23.32
C THR A 418 -15.05 -20.76 22.80
N PRO A 419 -14.63 -21.74 23.63
CA PRO A 419 -14.37 -23.09 23.16
C PRO A 419 -15.64 -23.80 22.66
N PRO A 420 -15.56 -24.70 21.67
CA PRO A 420 -14.35 -25.07 20.94
C PRO A 420 -13.94 -23.96 19.95
N THR A 421 -12.68 -23.54 20.01
CA THR A 421 -12.11 -22.50 19.15
C THR A 421 -10.61 -22.74 18.93
N PHE A 422 -9.93 -21.81 18.27
CA PHE A 422 -8.51 -21.92 17.97
C PHE A 422 -7.67 -21.87 19.26
N PRO A 423 -6.88 -22.92 19.58
CA PRO A 423 -6.27 -23.08 20.90
C PRO A 423 -5.18 -22.06 21.22
N LEU A 424 -4.61 -21.38 20.22
CA LEU A 424 -3.50 -20.46 20.45
C LEU A 424 -3.91 -19.18 21.17
N TYR A 425 -5.20 -18.79 21.18
CA TYR A 425 -5.66 -17.64 21.96
C TYR A 425 -5.39 -17.85 23.46
N ALA A 426 -5.88 -18.96 24.01
CA ALA A 426 -5.67 -19.32 25.42
C ALA A 426 -4.23 -19.70 25.70
N HIS A 427 -3.52 -20.30 24.75
CA HIS A 427 -2.09 -20.61 24.90
C HIS A 427 -1.26 -19.34 25.11
N PHE A 428 -1.38 -18.34 24.22
CA PHE A 428 -0.60 -17.11 24.34
C PHE A 428 -1.00 -16.25 25.53
N ALA A 429 -2.29 -16.22 25.90
CA ALA A 429 -2.72 -15.59 27.14
C ALA A 429 -2.00 -16.20 28.35
N ARG A 430 -1.90 -17.54 28.44
CA ARG A 430 -1.17 -18.22 29.52
C ARG A 430 0.34 -17.97 29.47
N VAL A 431 0.95 -17.94 28.28
CA VAL A 431 2.38 -17.59 28.11
C VAL A 431 2.66 -16.19 28.68
N LEU A 432 1.74 -15.25 28.46
CA LEU A 432 1.80 -13.88 28.99
C LEU A 432 1.27 -13.76 30.43
N ARG A 433 0.95 -14.88 31.10
CA ARG A 433 0.45 -14.95 32.48
C ARG A 433 -0.85 -14.17 32.70
N LEU A 434 -1.70 -14.12 31.68
CA LEU A 434 -3.05 -13.57 31.74
C LEU A 434 -4.04 -14.67 32.18
N PRO A 435 -4.91 -14.42 33.17
CA PRO A 435 -6.04 -15.30 33.47
C PRO A 435 -6.90 -15.55 32.23
N VAL A 436 -7.31 -16.81 32.01
CA VAL A 436 -8.19 -17.20 30.91
C VAL A 436 -9.53 -17.66 31.46
N VAL A 437 -10.62 -17.09 30.94
CA VAL A 437 -11.99 -17.51 31.19
C VAL A 437 -12.55 -18.16 29.92
N ASP A 438 -13.13 -19.34 30.08
CA ASP A 438 -13.80 -20.06 29.00
C ASP A 438 -15.30 -19.73 29.05
N ALA A 439 -15.86 -19.26 27.93
CA ALA A 439 -17.29 -19.09 27.71
C ALA A 439 -17.74 -19.97 26.53
N PRO A 440 -17.99 -21.28 26.77
CA PRO A 440 -18.18 -22.24 25.69
C PRO A 440 -19.35 -21.90 24.77
N LEU A 441 -19.18 -22.20 23.48
CA LEU A 441 -20.23 -22.07 22.47
C LEU A 441 -21.38 -23.03 22.76
N ARG A 442 -22.61 -22.59 22.46
CA ARG A 442 -23.86 -23.31 22.70
C ARG A 442 -24.60 -23.62 21.40
N GLY A 443 -25.68 -24.38 21.54
CA GLY A 443 -26.51 -24.85 20.43
C GLY A 443 -25.90 -26.06 19.72
N ASP A 444 -26.74 -26.77 18.96
CA ASP A 444 -26.33 -28.01 18.30
C ASP A 444 -25.23 -27.79 17.26
N ASP A 445 -25.20 -26.62 16.63
CA ASP A 445 -24.19 -26.21 15.64
C ASP A 445 -23.01 -25.45 16.27
N LEU A 446 -22.99 -25.28 17.60
CA LEU A 446 -21.96 -24.55 18.34
C LEU A 446 -21.75 -23.12 17.80
N ARG A 447 -22.85 -22.38 17.65
CA ARG A 447 -22.90 -21.03 17.05
C ARG A 447 -23.27 -19.94 18.04
N GLU A 448 -23.88 -20.31 19.15
CA GLU A 448 -24.46 -19.38 20.11
C GLU A 448 -23.41 -18.98 21.15
N LEU A 449 -23.30 -17.68 21.40
CA LEU A 449 -22.48 -17.09 22.45
C LEU A 449 -23.27 -17.00 23.76
N ASP A 450 -22.60 -17.25 24.89
CA ASP A 450 -23.11 -16.84 26.19
C ASP A 450 -22.72 -15.39 26.49
N VAL A 451 -23.38 -14.44 25.83
CA VAL A 451 -23.08 -13.00 25.98
C VAL A 451 -23.18 -12.57 27.46
N ALA A 452 -24.13 -13.10 28.22
CA ALA A 452 -24.30 -12.77 29.63
C ALA A 452 -23.09 -13.21 30.47
N ALA A 453 -22.59 -14.44 30.28
CA ALA A 453 -21.40 -14.90 31.00
C ALA A 453 -20.13 -14.15 30.58
N ILE A 454 -19.98 -13.84 29.28
CA ILE A 454 -18.83 -13.06 28.79
C ILE A 454 -18.84 -11.67 29.44
N LEU A 455 -19.99 -10.99 29.47
CA LEU A 455 -20.11 -9.68 30.10
C LEU A 455 -19.87 -9.74 31.62
N ALA A 456 -20.36 -10.77 32.30
CA ALA A 456 -20.17 -10.96 33.74
C ALA A 456 -18.70 -11.22 34.13
N ALA A 457 -17.90 -11.80 33.23
CA ALA A 457 -16.47 -12.03 33.45
C ALA A 457 -15.61 -10.76 33.28
N GLU A 458 -16.20 -9.67 32.76
CA GLU A 458 -15.54 -8.38 32.47
C GLU A 458 -14.13 -8.53 31.81
N PRO A 459 -13.99 -9.34 30.74
CA PRO A 459 -12.69 -9.60 30.17
C PRO A 459 -12.08 -8.36 29.52
N ARG A 460 -10.76 -8.24 29.62
CA ARG A 460 -10.01 -7.21 28.90
C ARG A 460 -10.01 -7.46 27.39
N VAL A 461 -9.87 -8.72 26.99
CA VAL A 461 -9.90 -9.16 25.59
C VAL A 461 -10.81 -10.38 25.47
N THR A 462 -11.75 -10.36 24.52
CA THR A 462 -12.55 -11.53 24.13
C THR A 462 -12.18 -11.95 22.72
N PHE A 463 -11.75 -13.19 22.53
CA PHE A 463 -11.51 -13.75 21.20
C PHE A 463 -12.74 -14.51 20.70
N LEU A 464 -13.16 -14.17 19.48
CA LEU A 464 -14.19 -14.86 18.71
C LEU A 464 -13.55 -15.35 17.41
N CYS A 465 -13.74 -16.61 17.04
CA CYS A 465 -13.30 -17.13 15.75
C CYS A 465 -14.53 -17.29 14.86
N ASP A 466 -14.58 -16.55 13.74
CA ASP A 466 -15.77 -16.48 12.90
C ASP A 466 -15.38 -16.32 11.41
N PRO A 467 -15.56 -17.33 10.54
CA PRO A 467 -16.11 -18.65 10.83
C PRO A 467 -15.20 -19.47 11.76
N ASN A 468 -15.80 -20.26 12.64
CA ASN A 468 -15.09 -20.90 13.74
C ASN A 468 -14.17 -22.06 13.30
N ASN A 469 -13.01 -22.17 13.93
CA ASN A 469 -12.13 -23.33 13.83
C ASN A 469 -12.07 -24.01 15.21
N PRO A 470 -12.52 -25.28 15.36
CA PRO A 470 -12.62 -26.29 14.29
C PRO A 470 -14.01 -26.54 13.70
N VAL A 471 -15.07 -25.85 14.14
CA VAL A 471 -16.45 -26.24 13.82
C VAL A 471 -16.86 -25.94 12.38
N GLY A 472 -16.41 -24.82 11.82
CA GLY A 472 -16.72 -24.38 10.46
C GLY A 472 -17.89 -23.40 10.37
N THR A 473 -18.74 -23.34 11.40
CA THR A 473 -19.94 -22.49 11.43
C THR A 473 -19.62 -21.02 11.68
N ARG A 474 -20.55 -20.12 11.29
CA ARG A 474 -20.54 -18.72 11.72
C ARG A 474 -21.19 -18.56 13.09
N LEU A 475 -20.70 -17.63 13.89
CA LEU A 475 -21.35 -17.23 15.14
C LEU A 475 -22.69 -16.54 14.85
N ASP A 476 -23.59 -16.53 15.84
CA ASP A 476 -24.79 -15.69 15.76
C ASP A 476 -24.38 -14.22 15.74
N ARG A 477 -24.58 -13.58 14.58
CA ARG A 477 -24.19 -12.19 14.35
C ARG A 477 -24.87 -11.22 15.32
N ALA A 478 -26.12 -11.44 15.68
CA ALA A 478 -26.83 -10.54 16.59
C ALA A 478 -26.21 -10.57 17.99
N GLN A 479 -25.80 -11.75 18.45
CA GLN A 479 -25.09 -11.92 19.73
C GLN A 479 -23.68 -11.31 19.70
N VAL A 480 -22.96 -11.46 18.58
CA VAL A 480 -21.65 -10.80 18.39
C VAL A 480 -21.79 -9.28 18.48
N LEU A 481 -22.78 -8.71 17.78
CA LEU A 481 -23.02 -7.26 17.80
C LEU A 481 -23.50 -6.75 19.17
N ASP A 482 -24.33 -7.52 19.89
CA ASP A 482 -24.72 -7.20 21.27
C ASP A 482 -23.49 -7.15 22.19
N LEU A 483 -22.60 -8.15 22.08
CA LEU A 483 -21.37 -8.20 22.84
C LEU A 483 -20.45 -7.00 22.53
N VAL A 484 -20.18 -6.73 21.25
CA VAL A 484 -19.34 -5.59 20.82
C VAL A 484 -19.86 -4.26 21.39
N THR A 485 -21.18 -4.10 21.41
CA THR A 485 -21.84 -2.88 21.90
C THR A 485 -21.79 -2.73 23.41
N ARG A 486 -21.94 -3.83 24.16
CA ARG A 486 -22.12 -3.78 25.62
C ARG A 486 -20.85 -4.02 26.43
N THR A 487 -19.85 -4.67 25.85
CA THR A 487 -18.62 -4.96 26.58
C THR A 487 -17.78 -3.71 26.83
N ARG A 488 -17.11 -3.66 27.98
CA ARG A 488 -16.13 -2.61 28.29
C ARG A 488 -14.74 -2.94 27.74
N GLY A 489 -14.48 -4.20 27.42
CA GLY A 489 -13.22 -4.71 26.91
C GLY A 489 -13.14 -4.70 25.38
N ILE A 490 -12.08 -5.31 24.87
CA ILE A 490 -11.79 -5.43 23.44
C ILE A 490 -12.40 -6.72 22.92
N VAL A 491 -13.05 -6.66 21.76
CA VAL A 491 -13.50 -7.83 21.02
C VAL A 491 -12.56 -8.04 19.83
N VAL A 492 -11.95 -9.21 19.76
CA VAL A 492 -11.10 -9.63 18.65
C VAL A 492 -11.82 -10.71 17.87
N ILE A 493 -12.16 -10.42 16.61
CA ILE A 493 -12.80 -11.37 15.72
C ILE A 493 -11.78 -11.89 14.71
N ASP A 494 -11.41 -13.16 14.83
CA ASP A 494 -10.53 -13.84 13.89
C ASP A 494 -11.35 -14.36 12.70
N GLU A 495 -11.22 -13.65 11.59
CA GLU A 495 -11.87 -13.92 10.31
C GLU A 495 -10.91 -14.62 9.34
N ALA A 496 -10.05 -15.52 9.81
CA ALA A 496 -9.09 -16.25 8.96
C ALA A 496 -9.71 -17.03 7.77
N TYR A 497 -11.02 -17.29 7.81
CA TYR A 497 -11.77 -18.04 6.80
C TYR A 497 -12.88 -17.22 6.13
N ALA A 498 -12.98 -15.91 6.37
CA ALA A 498 -14.11 -15.10 5.89
C ALA A 498 -14.24 -15.07 4.35
N GLU A 499 -13.18 -15.24 3.58
CA GLU A 499 -13.27 -15.32 2.11
C GLU A 499 -14.07 -16.52 1.60
N PHE A 500 -14.26 -17.57 2.41
CA PHE A 500 -15.06 -18.75 2.03
C PHE A 500 -16.56 -18.58 2.32
N SER A 501 -16.94 -17.47 2.96
CA SER A 501 -18.29 -17.13 3.41
C SER A 501 -18.89 -16.01 2.56
N ASP A 502 -20.20 -16.04 2.36
CA ASP A 502 -20.96 -14.89 1.83
C ASP A 502 -21.60 -14.04 2.95
N THR A 503 -21.48 -14.50 4.20
CA THR A 503 -21.98 -13.77 5.37
C THR A 503 -21.16 -12.50 5.57
N PRO A 504 -21.80 -11.34 5.88
CA PRO A 504 -21.07 -10.10 6.06
C PRO A 504 -19.90 -10.19 7.06
N SER A 505 -18.74 -9.73 6.63
CA SER A 505 -17.55 -9.56 7.45
C SER A 505 -17.78 -8.48 8.52
N TYR A 506 -17.03 -8.55 9.61
CA TYR A 506 -16.99 -7.48 10.61
C TYR A 506 -15.95 -6.39 10.28
N ALA A 507 -15.12 -6.59 9.25
CA ALA A 507 -14.09 -5.64 8.84
C ALA A 507 -14.65 -4.23 8.57
N GLY A 508 -15.80 -4.13 7.89
CA GLY A 508 -16.46 -2.84 7.63
C GLY A 508 -16.99 -2.12 8.88
N LEU A 509 -16.99 -2.78 10.06
CA LEU A 509 -17.46 -2.20 11.32
C LEU A 509 -16.35 -1.58 12.16
N VAL A 510 -15.07 -1.83 11.84
CA VAL A 510 -13.94 -1.41 12.69
C VAL A 510 -13.84 0.10 12.86
N ALA A 511 -14.25 0.89 11.85
CA ALA A 511 -14.27 2.35 11.96
C ALA A 511 -15.31 2.85 12.98
N ALA A 512 -16.42 2.13 13.14
CA ALA A 512 -17.53 2.50 14.02
C ALA A 512 -17.34 2.07 15.49
N HIS A 513 -16.46 1.10 15.77
CA HIS A 513 -16.27 0.54 17.10
C HIS A 513 -14.83 0.70 17.59
N ASP A 514 -14.63 1.41 18.70
CA ASP A 514 -13.31 1.71 19.28
C ASP A 514 -12.64 0.52 19.99
N ASN A 515 -13.39 -0.55 20.21
CA ASN A 515 -13.02 -1.76 20.93
C ASN A 515 -12.98 -3.00 20.03
N LEU A 516 -13.15 -2.85 18.71
CA LEU A 516 -13.18 -3.97 17.77
C LEU A 516 -11.85 -4.10 17.02
N ILE A 517 -11.33 -5.32 16.98
CA ILE A 517 -10.19 -5.70 16.13
C ILE A 517 -10.60 -6.91 15.30
N VAL A 518 -10.41 -6.84 13.99
CA VAL A 518 -10.63 -7.98 13.08
C VAL A 518 -9.29 -8.50 12.62
N LEU A 519 -9.00 -9.78 12.88
CA LEU A 519 -7.81 -10.46 12.38
C LEU A 519 -8.11 -11.16 11.06
N ARG A 520 -7.21 -11.02 10.09
CA ARG A 520 -7.28 -11.65 8.77
C ARG A 520 -5.93 -12.29 8.43
N THR A 521 -5.91 -13.15 7.42
CA THR A 521 -4.67 -13.77 6.94
C THR A 521 -4.70 -14.09 5.45
N LEU A 522 -3.55 -14.00 4.80
CA LEU A 522 -3.37 -14.51 3.44
C LEU A 522 -3.01 -16.00 3.39
N SER A 523 -2.98 -16.69 4.54
CA SER A 523 -2.54 -18.09 4.61
C SER A 523 -3.53 -19.08 4.00
N LYS A 524 -4.83 -18.74 3.97
CA LYS A 524 -5.92 -19.65 3.61
C LYS A 524 -6.38 -19.40 2.18
N ALA A 525 -7.43 -18.61 1.99
CA ALA A 525 -8.03 -18.33 0.69
C ALA A 525 -7.05 -17.80 -0.36
N TRP A 526 -6.04 -17.04 0.08
CA TRP A 526 -5.04 -16.43 -0.78
C TRP A 526 -3.84 -17.34 -1.11
N GLY A 527 -3.76 -18.54 -0.52
CA GLY A 527 -2.71 -19.52 -0.83
C GLY A 527 -1.29 -19.12 -0.39
N LEU A 528 -1.14 -18.20 0.56
CA LEU A 528 0.16 -17.66 1.00
C LEU A 528 0.55 -18.12 2.41
N ALA A 529 0.29 -19.38 2.76
CA ALA A 529 0.63 -19.91 4.08
C ALA A 529 2.13 -19.78 4.41
N GLY A 530 3.01 -20.02 3.44
CA GLY A 530 4.46 -19.89 3.59
C GLY A 530 4.97 -18.45 3.65
N ALA A 531 4.21 -17.48 3.13
CA ALA A 531 4.59 -16.07 3.16
C ALA A 531 4.31 -15.39 4.51
N ARG A 532 3.67 -16.10 5.46
CA ARG A 532 3.42 -15.62 6.82
C ARG A 532 2.83 -14.20 6.86
N CYS A 533 1.75 -13.95 6.12
CA CYS A 533 1.07 -12.66 6.12
C CYS A 533 -0.20 -12.70 6.99
N GLY A 534 -0.17 -11.96 8.09
CA GLY A 534 -1.30 -11.68 8.97
C GLY A 534 -1.68 -10.20 8.88
N ILE A 535 -2.93 -9.89 9.18
CA ILE A 535 -3.47 -8.54 9.06
C ILE A 535 -4.38 -8.29 10.26
N ALA A 536 -4.22 -7.13 10.91
CA ALA A 536 -5.16 -6.61 11.88
C ALA A 536 -5.85 -5.38 11.30
N LEU A 537 -7.18 -5.34 11.39
CA LEU A 537 -8.03 -4.21 11.05
C LEU A 537 -8.64 -3.65 12.33
N ALA A 538 -8.42 -2.38 12.60
CA ALA A 538 -8.91 -1.69 13.79
C ALA A 538 -8.89 -0.17 13.59
N ARG A 539 -9.45 0.60 14.52
CA ARG A 539 -9.27 2.06 14.51
C ARG A 539 -7.78 2.44 14.61
N PRO A 540 -7.36 3.59 14.02
CA PRO A 540 -5.96 4.01 13.98
C PRO A 540 -5.27 4.00 15.35
N GLY A 541 -5.94 4.42 16.43
CA GLY A 541 -5.37 4.41 17.78
C GLY A 541 -5.07 3.03 18.36
N LEU A 542 -5.80 2.00 17.94
CA LEU A 542 -5.48 0.60 18.27
C LEU A 542 -4.34 0.10 17.41
N ILE A 543 -4.37 0.38 16.10
CA ILE A 543 -3.30 0.03 15.16
C ILE A 543 -1.96 0.64 15.61
N ASP A 544 -1.97 1.89 16.05
CA ASP A 544 -0.79 2.55 16.61
C ASP A 544 -0.32 1.87 17.88
N ALA A 545 -1.21 1.53 18.82
CA ALA A 545 -0.84 0.80 20.03
C ALA A 545 -0.14 -0.53 19.69
N LEU A 546 -0.66 -1.28 18.71
CA LEU A 546 -0.03 -2.52 18.21
C LEU A 546 1.33 -2.23 17.56
N ARG A 547 1.42 -1.21 16.70
CA ARG A 547 2.66 -0.82 16.00
C ARG A 547 3.79 -0.45 16.95
N ARG A 548 3.48 0.10 18.13
CA ARG A 548 4.48 0.43 19.17
C ARG A 548 5.15 -0.80 19.79
N VAL A 549 4.47 -1.95 19.77
CA VAL A 549 4.97 -3.23 20.34
C VAL A 549 5.50 -4.16 19.25
N GLN A 550 5.10 -3.95 18.01
CA GLN A 550 5.49 -4.78 16.88
C GLN A 550 7.02 -4.82 16.72
N VAL A 551 7.54 -6.04 16.57
CA VAL A 551 8.96 -6.26 16.28
C VAL A 551 9.31 -5.58 14.94
N PRO A 552 10.25 -4.62 14.91
CA PRO A 552 10.69 -4.01 13.67
C PRO A 552 11.16 -5.07 12.66
N PHE A 553 10.78 -4.91 11.40
CA PHE A 553 11.15 -5.80 10.29
C PHE A 553 10.62 -7.22 10.36
N GLY A 554 9.70 -7.53 11.29
CA GLY A 554 9.11 -8.88 11.38
C GLY A 554 8.38 -9.29 10.11
N PHE A 555 7.72 -8.34 9.44
CA PHE A 555 7.06 -8.56 8.15
C PHE A 555 8.02 -8.29 6.99
N THR A 556 8.64 -9.37 6.50
CA THR A 556 9.77 -9.31 5.57
C THR A 556 9.40 -8.84 4.17
N ASP A 557 10.38 -8.33 3.41
CA ASP A 557 10.18 -7.95 2.00
C ASP A 557 9.72 -9.11 1.13
N ALA A 558 10.21 -10.34 1.40
CA ALA A 558 9.73 -11.53 0.71
C ALA A 558 8.22 -11.75 0.93
N SER A 559 7.75 -11.53 2.17
CA SER A 559 6.33 -11.61 2.53
C SER A 559 5.51 -10.50 1.86
N GLN A 560 6.04 -9.27 1.86
CA GLN A 560 5.43 -8.11 1.21
C GLN A 560 5.28 -8.30 -0.29
N ARG A 561 6.33 -8.76 -0.97
CA ARG A 561 6.30 -9.06 -2.42
C ARG A 561 5.28 -10.14 -2.74
N ALA A 562 5.28 -11.24 -1.99
CA ALA A 562 4.31 -12.32 -2.19
C ALA A 562 2.86 -11.86 -1.98
N ALA A 563 2.61 -11.10 -0.91
CA ALA A 563 1.30 -10.52 -0.63
C ALA A 563 0.85 -9.57 -1.74
N ARG A 564 1.71 -8.62 -2.13
CA ARG A 564 1.44 -7.68 -3.23
C ARG A 564 1.10 -8.40 -4.52
N HIS A 565 1.95 -9.34 -4.95
CA HIS A 565 1.75 -10.10 -6.17
C HIS A 565 0.40 -10.84 -6.18
N ARG A 566 0.05 -11.50 -5.08
CA ARG A 566 -1.20 -12.26 -4.95
C ARG A 566 -2.44 -11.36 -4.91
N LEU A 567 -2.36 -10.21 -4.24
CA LEU A 567 -3.49 -9.27 -4.11
C LEU A 567 -3.75 -8.50 -5.41
N THR A 568 -2.69 -8.17 -6.16
CA THR A 568 -2.80 -7.58 -7.50
C THR A 568 -3.35 -8.60 -8.50
N ASN A 569 -2.85 -9.83 -8.50
CA ASN A 569 -3.28 -10.90 -9.41
C ASN A 569 -4.31 -11.85 -8.74
N ARG A 570 -5.38 -11.27 -8.19
CA ARG A 570 -6.31 -11.97 -7.27
C ARG A 570 -7.22 -13.01 -7.94
N GLU A 571 -7.47 -12.91 -9.24
CA GLU A 571 -8.46 -13.74 -9.95
C GLU A 571 -8.26 -15.25 -9.76
N GLU A 572 -7.00 -15.70 -9.81
CA GLU A 572 -6.66 -17.11 -9.62
C GLU A 572 -7.06 -17.60 -8.22
N ALA A 573 -6.76 -16.80 -7.19
CA ALA A 573 -7.08 -17.13 -5.81
C ALA A 573 -8.59 -17.16 -5.59
N LEU A 574 -9.33 -16.17 -6.10
CA LEU A 574 -10.79 -16.14 -6.00
C LEU A 574 -11.45 -17.29 -6.77
N GLY A 575 -10.89 -17.66 -7.93
CA GLY A 575 -11.27 -18.87 -8.65
C GLY A 575 -11.01 -20.15 -7.86
N SER A 576 -9.92 -20.22 -7.09
CA SER A 576 -9.65 -21.35 -6.19
C SER A 576 -10.65 -21.43 -5.03
N VAL A 577 -11.04 -20.30 -4.43
CA VAL A 577 -12.05 -20.24 -3.36
C VAL A 577 -13.38 -20.81 -3.83
N ARG A 578 -13.85 -20.43 -5.03
CA ARG A 578 -15.09 -20.97 -5.62
C ARG A 578 -15.04 -22.50 -5.79
N ARG A 579 -13.91 -23.02 -6.28
CA ARG A 579 -13.70 -24.47 -6.42
C ARG A 579 -13.70 -25.19 -5.08
N ILE A 580 -13.01 -24.63 -4.08
CA ILE A 580 -12.99 -25.18 -2.71
C ILE A 580 -14.40 -25.22 -2.11
N ARG A 581 -15.20 -24.16 -2.29
CA ARG A 581 -16.60 -24.14 -1.82
C ARG A 581 -17.45 -25.22 -2.49
N ALA A 582 -17.36 -25.36 -3.80
CA ALA A 582 -18.09 -26.41 -4.52
C ALA A 582 -17.69 -27.82 -4.06
N GLU A 583 -16.39 -28.07 -3.88
CA GLU A 583 -15.88 -29.36 -3.37
C GLU A 583 -16.27 -29.60 -1.91
N ARG A 584 -16.31 -28.55 -1.07
CA ARG A 584 -16.81 -28.64 0.30
C ARG A 584 -18.25 -29.11 0.33
N ASP A 585 -19.11 -28.52 -0.50
CA ASP A 585 -20.54 -28.82 -0.52
C ASP A 585 -20.79 -30.24 -1.07
N ARG A 586 -20.00 -30.67 -2.07
CA ARG A 586 -19.96 -32.06 -2.56
C ARG A 586 -19.55 -33.04 -1.46
N MET A 587 -18.45 -32.76 -0.78
CA MET A 587 -17.93 -33.60 0.31
C MET A 587 -18.91 -33.67 1.48
N ALA A 588 -19.53 -32.56 1.86
CA ALA A 588 -20.52 -32.52 2.93
C ALA A 588 -21.71 -33.45 2.64
N SER A 589 -22.22 -33.41 1.40
CA SER A 589 -23.32 -34.27 0.95
C SER A 589 -22.92 -35.75 0.98
N ALA A 590 -21.76 -36.09 0.40
CA ALA A 590 -21.28 -37.48 0.35
C ALA A 590 -20.98 -38.07 1.74
N LEU A 591 -20.42 -37.26 2.65
CA LEU A 591 -20.12 -37.69 4.01
C LEU A 591 -21.40 -37.85 4.84
N ALA A 592 -22.40 -36.98 4.66
CA ALA A 592 -23.66 -37.07 5.41
C ALA A 592 -24.45 -38.36 5.12
N GLU A 593 -24.30 -38.93 3.91
CA GLU A 593 -24.93 -40.19 3.53
C GLU A 593 -24.13 -41.44 3.96
N HIS A 594 -22.90 -41.26 4.47
CA HIS A 594 -21.99 -42.37 4.74
C HIS A 594 -22.28 -43.04 6.09
N PRO A 595 -22.42 -44.38 6.19
CA PRO A 595 -22.82 -45.07 7.43
C PRO A 595 -21.85 -44.93 8.62
N SER A 596 -20.58 -44.62 8.37
CA SER A 596 -19.58 -44.33 9.41
C SER A 596 -19.62 -42.88 9.92
N VAL A 597 -20.49 -42.02 9.38
CA VAL A 597 -20.63 -40.62 9.75
C VAL A 597 -21.95 -40.44 10.50
N GLU A 598 -21.86 -39.95 11.73
CA GLU A 598 -23.04 -39.57 12.53
C GLU A 598 -23.58 -38.22 12.08
N ARG A 599 -22.69 -37.26 11.82
CA ARG A 599 -23.07 -35.89 11.50
C ARG A 599 -21.96 -35.15 10.77
N VAL A 600 -22.34 -34.36 9.76
CA VAL A 600 -21.50 -33.30 9.19
C VAL A 600 -22.03 -31.96 9.71
N PHE A 601 -21.15 -31.14 10.28
CA PHE A 601 -21.52 -29.81 10.75
C PHE A 601 -21.54 -28.82 9.58
N PRO A 602 -22.43 -27.80 9.59
CA PRO A 602 -22.42 -26.75 8.56
C PRO A 602 -21.06 -26.04 8.54
N SER A 603 -20.60 -25.64 7.36
CA SER A 603 -19.29 -25.00 7.23
C SER A 603 -19.30 -23.86 6.22
N GLU A 604 -18.71 -22.73 6.64
CA GLU A 604 -18.37 -21.59 5.79
C GLU A 604 -16.85 -21.42 5.67
N THR A 605 -16.09 -22.52 5.76
CA THR A 605 -14.62 -22.53 5.67
C THR A 605 -14.14 -23.38 4.49
N ASN A 606 -12.83 -23.73 4.48
CA ASN A 606 -12.23 -24.70 3.59
C ASN A 606 -12.07 -26.10 4.23
N PHE A 607 -12.87 -26.42 5.24
CA PHE A 607 -12.87 -27.72 5.91
C PHE A 607 -14.27 -28.09 6.39
N LEU A 608 -14.46 -29.35 6.78
CA LEU A 608 -15.68 -29.86 7.41
C LEU A 608 -15.33 -30.46 8.77
N LEU A 609 -16.13 -30.17 9.79
CA LEU A 609 -16.13 -30.94 11.03
C LEU A 609 -17.12 -32.11 10.85
N VAL A 610 -16.67 -33.32 11.17
CA VAL A 610 -17.43 -34.55 10.98
C VAL A 610 -17.41 -35.34 12.28
N ARG A 611 -18.59 -35.72 12.78
CA ARG A 611 -18.73 -36.69 13.86
C ARG A 611 -18.85 -38.08 13.28
N LEU A 612 -18.04 -38.99 13.81
CA LEU A 612 -17.88 -40.34 13.28
C LEU A 612 -18.45 -41.38 14.24
N HIS A 613 -19.09 -42.40 13.66
CA HIS A 613 -19.26 -43.68 14.33
C HIS A 613 -17.93 -44.42 14.35
N LYS A 614 -17.62 -45.12 15.45
CA LYS A 614 -16.35 -45.87 15.61
C LYS A 614 -15.11 -45.02 15.31
N HIS A 615 -15.09 -43.79 15.84
CA HIS A 615 -14.06 -42.77 15.62
C HIS A 615 -12.63 -43.30 15.53
N GLU A 616 -12.17 -44.09 16.52
CA GLU A 616 -10.81 -44.64 16.54
C GLU A 616 -10.50 -45.56 15.33
N GLN A 617 -11.46 -46.37 14.90
CA GLN A 617 -11.29 -47.28 13.77
C GLN A 617 -11.21 -46.52 12.45
N VAL A 618 -12.05 -45.49 12.28
CA VAL A 618 -12.01 -44.61 11.10
C VAL A 618 -10.68 -43.85 11.03
N MET A 619 -10.21 -43.28 12.15
CA MET A 619 -8.93 -42.58 12.21
C MET A 619 -7.74 -43.51 11.90
N ALA A 620 -7.74 -44.73 12.45
CA ALA A 620 -6.75 -45.75 12.13
C ALA A 620 -6.78 -46.16 10.64
N ARG A 621 -7.97 -46.23 10.04
CA ARG A 621 -8.11 -46.53 8.61
C ARG A 621 -7.57 -45.42 7.72
N PHE A 622 -7.87 -44.16 8.04
CA PHE A 622 -7.28 -43.02 7.32
C PHE A 622 -5.75 -43.07 7.41
N ALA A 623 -5.18 -43.29 8.59
CA ALA A 623 -3.74 -43.43 8.76
C ALA A 623 -3.15 -44.59 7.94
N ALA A 624 -3.79 -45.76 7.94
CA ALA A 624 -3.37 -46.92 7.15
C ALA A 624 -3.46 -46.68 5.64
N ALA A 625 -4.38 -45.82 5.19
CA ALA A 625 -4.51 -45.39 3.80
C ALA A 625 -3.56 -44.23 3.42
N GLY A 626 -2.71 -43.76 4.36
CA GLY A 626 -1.83 -42.61 4.14
C GLY A 626 -2.55 -41.26 4.14
N ILE A 627 -3.75 -41.19 4.72
CA ILE A 627 -4.59 -39.99 4.79
C ILE A 627 -4.49 -39.40 6.19
N VAL A 628 -4.16 -38.10 6.26
CA VAL A 628 -4.06 -37.37 7.52
C VAL A 628 -5.19 -36.35 7.59
N VAL A 629 -6.04 -36.47 8.60
CA VAL A 629 -7.06 -35.49 8.97
C VAL A 629 -6.77 -34.99 10.39
N ALA A 630 -7.30 -33.82 10.74
CA ALA A 630 -7.11 -33.31 12.10
C ALA A 630 -8.07 -34.04 13.05
N ASP A 631 -7.51 -34.81 13.98
CA ASP A 631 -8.29 -35.38 15.07
C ASP A 631 -8.73 -34.24 16.02
N THR A 632 -10.04 -34.16 16.28
CA THR A 632 -10.62 -33.15 17.18
C THR A 632 -11.37 -33.78 18.34
N GLY A 633 -11.29 -35.12 18.49
CA GLY A 633 -11.98 -35.91 19.51
C GLY A 633 -11.70 -35.45 20.94
N PHE A 634 -10.52 -34.85 21.17
CA PHE A 634 -10.10 -34.31 22.46
C PHE A 634 -10.81 -33.01 22.87
N VAL A 635 -11.42 -32.27 21.92
CA VAL A 635 -12.21 -31.06 22.21
C VAL A 635 -13.70 -31.30 22.01
N ILE A 636 -14.05 -31.98 20.91
CA ILE A 636 -15.43 -32.34 20.59
C ILE A 636 -15.44 -33.86 20.40
N PRO A 637 -16.12 -34.63 21.27
CA PRO A 637 -16.06 -36.08 21.24
C PRO A 637 -16.41 -36.68 19.87
N ALA A 638 -15.63 -37.69 19.47
CA ALA A 638 -15.80 -38.48 18.25
C ALA A 638 -15.76 -37.68 16.93
N THR A 639 -15.20 -36.46 16.91
CA THR A 639 -15.10 -35.67 15.68
C THR A 639 -13.69 -35.62 15.09
N CYS A 640 -13.60 -35.52 13.77
CA CYS A 640 -12.40 -35.06 13.07
C CYS A 640 -12.73 -33.86 12.17
N ARG A 641 -11.71 -33.06 11.86
CA ARG A 641 -11.80 -31.96 10.91
C ARG A 641 -11.06 -32.33 9.62
N ILE A 642 -11.79 -32.35 8.52
CA ILE A 642 -11.33 -32.72 7.18
C ILE A 642 -11.15 -31.44 6.36
N SER A 643 -9.90 -31.11 6.01
CA SER A 643 -9.63 -30.02 5.05
C SER A 643 -10.05 -30.44 3.64
N ILE A 644 -10.65 -29.52 2.89
CA ILE A 644 -11.04 -29.78 1.50
C ILE A 644 -9.80 -29.72 0.61
N GLY A 645 -9.49 -30.85 -0.03
CA GLY A 645 -8.42 -30.98 -1.01
C GLY A 645 -8.93 -30.81 -2.44
N ASP A 646 -8.08 -31.17 -3.41
CA ASP A 646 -8.53 -31.37 -4.79
C ASP A 646 -9.48 -32.57 -4.90
N PRO A 647 -10.23 -32.71 -6.01
CA PRO A 647 -11.22 -33.78 -6.17
C PRO A 647 -10.64 -35.18 -5.98
N ARG A 648 -9.38 -35.42 -6.41
CA ARG A 648 -8.73 -36.72 -6.27
C ARG A 648 -8.46 -37.04 -4.80
N ALA A 649 -7.95 -36.07 -4.03
CA ALA A 649 -7.72 -36.25 -2.60
C ALA A 649 -9.03 -36.51 -1.84
N ASN A 650 -10.07 -35.75 -2.18
CA ASN A 650 -11.42 -35.90 -1.61
C ASN A 650 -12.03 -37.28 -1.90
N ASP A 651 -11.96 -37.73 -3.16
CA ASP A 651 -12.46 -39.05 -3.58
C ASP A 651 -11.69 -40.19 -2.92
N THR A 652 -10.37 -40.03 -2.75
CA THR A 652 -9.52 -41.00 -2.05
C THR A 652 -9.92 -41.13 -0.58
N LEU A 653 -10.27 -40.03 0.08
CA LEU A 653 -10.79 -40.04 1.45
C LEU A 653 -12.13 -40.76 1.55
N LEU A 654 -13.07 -40.47 0.65
CA LEU A 654 -14.37 -41.15 0.61
C LEU A 654 -14.21 -42.65 0.39
N ALA A 655 -13.35 -43.07 -0.52
CA ALA A 655 -13.06 -44.49 -0.77
C ALA A 655 -12.45 -45.19 0.45
N ALA A 656 -11.52 -44.53 1.15
CA ALA A 656 -10.94 -45.07 2.38
C ALA A 656 -12.00 -45.23 3.49
N LEU A 657 -12.93 -44.29 3.59
CA LEU A 657 -14.03 -44.34 4.57
C LEU A 657 -14.99 -45.51 4.31
N SER A 658 -15.32 -45.78 3.04
CA SER A 658 -16.21 -46.90 2.64
C SER A 658 -15.66 -48.28 2.98
N SER A 659 -14.35 -48.39 3.18
CA SER A 659 -13.70 -49.66 3.53
C SER A 659 -13.61 -49.94 5.04
N VAL A 660 -14.25 -49.12 5.87
CA VAL A 660 -14.39 -49.30 7.34
C VAL A 660 -15.62 -50.16 7.69
N LEU A 661 -16.55 -50.30 6.75
CA LEU A 661 -17.72 -51.19 6.84
C LEU A 661 -17.29 -52.63 6.54
#